data_AF-A0A660ZAC7-F1
#
_entry.id   AF-A0A660ZAC7-F1
#
_cell.length_a   1.000
_cell.length_b   1.000
_cell.length_c   1.000
_cell.angle_alpha   90.00
_cell.angle_beta   90.00
_cell.angle_gamma   90.00
#
_symmetry.space_group_name_H-M   'P 1'
#
loop_
_entity.id
_entity.type
_entity.pdbx_description
1 polymer ?
#
loop_
_entity_poly.entity_id
_entity_poly.type
_entity_poly.pdbx_seq_one_letter_code
_entity_poly.pdbx_strand_id
1 'polypeptide(L)'
;DLLQKTARISKPDPNLAIIKGRRLKKTDVDEQILSRLIPDADDITKALIHGTFKKYEDDDLTIGGFRGWVIETNKDAIALYYDLLDIYKKAKKMLERYIEEIGYYWQKAEEKLSQVDPSDKDKINQLKSDIKEYEHYYNALLQSLTYISNEIELLADKLDNRFGDVDLDEEVDPDIYDLLGALSHYVGLLEDACNDIMGHTFDDYQIVLEDLNKSNIVLPTIKPSVIAKSSIAKQSAGEILLRGKPRTFWINAINKIIDEVNIRLIDEKFLRDLPPEEKKYQDMLVEYKSIMTAIKDKIESLDCTRIYFDPTVAYVIWDKYRGISSGEGRIEFDDQVIEAELNLFRKFDPETITCLPKTEIGIMPGPEPIFETSKSIRKRINYWAAGESFLHIRNRQFWIRAIECLVEDLQKHLNWVEKEKPDDQIHIQTLNEYIDILNYLKSELENLDCDKVFFYPPAAEVINGRYYDTIVFGKFIGKFSVKCLESELRFLRPIKSYPITCLSEAKKSIAKAESIPEPSILARGKSKSFWTNAINRIITSLKDRFFHTEFGIIETKFSADDYRRLLLDYIDTLTDLKSKIESLDCDRIYLHPAIAHIIWDKFSSLTSPGLFSDVEFHPEVLNAELQVIKDHIDETVCIDSATKSIAKSSMPYPEGLPEIKDEFQASQVFYKLDAYRRSIAEQIEQMLRTKDIDPDIRQQALTHLSYYDSKLSDLAFAILEELHHSKVDLTTVNMLLNDYWLALHPYAEIEDFLNAYGYTYQDIALEIASKLSKSHSTLTKSWTPIEKIVRRCYDAPSKWCVYSEKKDPKTGKRKKLGGPYDTKQEALKRLRQIEYFKRVKKARDRPPKSWMDRCIQSVKRKNKNVKDPASLCAWTGY
;
A
#
# COMPACT_ATOMS: atom_id res chain seq x y z
N ASP A 1 -30.24 -44.99 15.51
CA ASP A 1 -29.97 -46.39 15.93
C ASP A 1 -28.88 -46.61 16.97
N LEU A 2 -27.60 -46.23 16.75
CA LEU A 2 -26.57 -46.48 17.77
C LEU A 2 -26.78 -45.69 19.08
N LEU A 3 -27.29 -44.46 18.99
CA LEU A 3 -27.64 -43.61 20.15
C LEU A 3 -28.89 -44.08 20.93
N GLN A 4 -29.77 -44.85 20.29
CA GLN A 4 -30.94 -45.45 20.96
C GLN A 4 -30.58 -46.73 21.73
N LYS A 5 -29.45 -47.38 21.41
CA LYS A 5 -28.98 -48.58 22.11
C LYS A 5 -28.24 -48.27 23.42
N THR A 6 -27.67 -47.07 23.57
CA THR A 6 -26.96 -46.65 24.79
C THR A 6 -27.86 -46.07 25.88
N ALA A 7 -29.10 -45.67 25.57
CA ALA A 7 -30.03 -45.05 26.51
C ALA A 7 -30.88 -46.02 27.37
N ARG A 8 -30.61 -47.34 27.35
CA ARG A 8 -31.42 -48.37 28.04
C ARG A 8 -30.85 -48.94 29.34
N ILE A 9 -29.85 -48.30 29.96
CA ILE A 9 -29.31 -48.78 31.25
C ILE A 9 -29.40 -47.66 32.29
N SER A 10 -30.50 -47.70 33.05
CA SER A 10 -30.72 -47.26 34.45
C SER A 10 -31.99 -46.41 34.63
N LYS A 11 -32.92 -46.93 35.41
CA LYS A 11 -34.14 -46.24 35.89
C LYS A 11 -33.77 -45.32 37.06
N PRO A 12 -34.46 -44.17 37.28
CA PRO A 12 -34.45 -43.49 38.56
C PRO A 12 -35.53 -44.01 39.51
N ASP A 13 -35.19 -44.02 40.80
CA ASP A 13 -36.00 -44.34 41.98
C ASP A 13 -37.12 -43.29 42.20
N PRO A 14 -38.38 -43.66 42.57
CA PRO A 14 -39.53 -42.74 42.61
C PRO A 14 -39.65 -41.85 43.87
N ASN A 15 -38.69 -41.86 44.80
CA ASN A 15 -38.89 -41.30 46.14
C ASN A 15 -38.35 -39.89 46.41
N LEU A 16 -38.57 -38.91 45.52
CA LEU A 16 -38.37 -37.50 45.90
C LEU A 16 -39.40 -36.56 45.26
N ALA A 17 -40.59 -36.57 45.84
CA ALA A 17 -41.61 -35.55 45.65
C ALA A 17 -41.92 -34.88 47.01
N ILE A 18 -41.82 -33.54 47.03
CA ILE A 18 -42.61 -32.58 47.85
C ILE A 18 -42.20 -32.52 49.35
N ILE A 19 -41.86 -31.36 49.93
CA ILE A 19 -42.80 -30.43 50.62
C ILE A 19 -42.24 -28.99 50.71
N LYS A 20 -43.17 -28.04 50.54
CA LYS A 20 -43.09 -26.58 50.71
C LYS A 20 -43.04 -26.13 52.20
N GLY A 21 -42.36 -25.02 52.47
CA GLY A 21 -42.91 -23.92 53.30
C GLY A 21 -42.35 -23.67 54.72
N ARG A 22 -42.01 -22.38 54.94
CA ARG A 22 -41.86 -21.60 56.20
C ARG A 22 -40.54 -21.64 56.99
N ARG A 23 -40.18 -20.42 57.42
CA ARG A 23 -39.01 -19.97 58.20
C ARG A 23 -38.84 -20.71 59.53
N LEU A 24 -37.61 -21.12 59.84
CA LEU A 24 -37.10 -21.25 61.21
C LEU A 24 -35.76 -20.51 61.36
N LYS A 25 -35.60 -19.91 62.54
CA LYS A 25 -34.46 -19.09 62.95
C LYS A 25 -33.24 -19.95 63.31
N LYS A 26 -32.10 -19.30 63.17
CA LYS A 26 -30.73 -19.65 63.56
C LYS A 26 -30.66 -20.21 64.99
N THR A 27 -30.35 -21.49 65.14
CA THR A 27 -29.30 -22.08 66.01
C THR A 27 -29.31 -23.60 65.86
N ASP A 28 -28.12 -24.15 65.66
CA ASP A 28 -27.67 -25.53 65.86
C ASP A 28 -28.40 -26.65 65.10
N VAL A 29 -27.91 -26.92 63.87
CA VAL A 29 -27.98 -28.25 63.23
C VAL A 29 -26.65 -28.53 62.51
N ASP A 30 -25.82 -29.31 63.19
CA ASP A 30 -24.80 -30.29 62.79
C ASP A 30 -23.96 -30.11 61.50
N GLU A 31 -22.66 -29.86 61.73
CA GLU A 31 -21.53 -29.99 60.78
C GLU A 31 -21.33 -31.40 60.18
N GLN A 32 -22.12 -32.40 60.57
CA GLN A 32 -22.03 -33.75 60.02
C GLN A 32 -22.83 -33.97 58.71
N ILE A 33 -23.77 -33.10 58.36
CA ILE A 33 -24.50 -33.17 57.08
C ILE A 33 -23.76 -32.40 55.97
N LEU A 34 -23.07 -31.31 56.31
CA LEU A 34 -22.25 -30.53 55.36
C LEU A 34 -20.94 -31.22 54.97
N SER A 35 -20.35 -32.05 55.84
CA SER A 35 -19.11 -32.78 55.53
C SER A 35 -19.30 -34.01 54.61
N ARG A 36 -20.53 -34.47 54.40
CA ARG A 36 -20.85 -35.60 53.49
C ARG A 36 -21.39 -35.19 52.13
N LEU A 37 -21.88 -33.95 51.96
CA LEU A 37 -22.46 -33.48 50.68
C LEU A 37 -21.50 -32.60 49.83
N ILE A 38 -20.36 -32.20 50.38
CA ILE A 38 -19.38 -31.35 49.69
C ILE A 38 -18.34 -32.13 48.84
N PRO A 39 -17.93 -33.37 49.15
CA PRO A 39 -16.98 -34.10 48.28
C PRO A 39 -17.58 -34.47 46.91
N ASP A 40 -18.85 -34.89 46.86
CA ASP A 40 -19.44 -35.39 45.62
C ASP A 40 -19.88 -34.26 44.65
N ALA A 41 -20.19 -33.06 45.14
CA ALA A 41 -20.52 -31.94 44.26
C ALA A 41 -19.28 -31.37 43.55
N ASP A 42 -18.12 -31.38 44.20
CA ASP A 42 -16.87 -30.90 43.61
C ASP A 42 -16.25 -31.93 42.67
N ASP A 43 -16.43 -33.23 42.95
CA ASP A 43 -15.99 -34.32 42.07
C ASP A 43 -16.96 -34.56 40.88
N ILE A 44 -18.27 -34.34 41.03
CA ILE A 44 -19.23 -34.36 39.92
C ILE A 44 -19.07 -33.10 39.05
N THR A 45 -18.80 -31.93 39.64
CA THR A 45 -18.51 -30.71 38.87
C THR A 45 -17.15 -30.81 38.17
N LYS A 46 -16.12 -31.38 38.81
CA LYS A 46 -14.85 -31.71 38.15
C LYS A 46 -15.00 -32.81 37.11
N ALA A 47 -15.86 -33.82 37.29
CA ALA A 47 -16.10 -34.88 36.30
C ALA A 47 -16.97 -34.42 35.12
N LEU A 48 -17.93 -33.50 35.32
CA LEU A 48 -18.66 -32.86 34.24
C LEU A 48 -17.79 -31.85 33.48
N ILE A 49 -16.87 -31.15 34.16
CA ILE A 49 -15.89 -30.24 33.56
C ILE A 49 -14.69 -31.00 32.95
N HIS A 50 -14.26 -32.15 33.46
CA HIS A 50 -13.21 -32.97 32.84
C HIS A 50 -13.74 -33.94 31.78
N GLY A 51 -14.94 -34.50 31.96
CA GLY A 51 -15.53 -35.47 31.03
C GLY A 51 -15.98 -34.85 29.70
N THR A 52 -16.27 -33.55 29.67
CA THR A 52 -16.53 -32.81 28.42
C THR A 52 -15.27 -32.26 27.75
N PHE A 53 -14.10 -32.30 28.41
CA PHE A 53 -12.85 -31.71 27.89
C PHE A 53 -11.72 -32.71 27.63
N LYS A 54 -11.82 -33.99 28.03
CA LYS A 54 -10.71 -34.95 27.89
C LYS A 54 -10.58 -35.64 26.52
N LYS A 55 -11.18 -35.10 25.44
CA LYS A 55 -10.94 -35.60 24.08
C LYS A 55 -10.43 -34.55 23.08
N TYR A 56 -10.12 -33.34 23.56
CA TYR A 56 -9.45 -32.30 22.78
C TYR A 56 -8.58 -31.49 23.74
N GLU A 57 -7.45 -32.05 24.14
CA GLU A 57 -6.44 -31.34 24.93
C GLU A 57 -5.33 -30.73 24.05
N ASP A 58 -5.47 -30.75 22.72
CA ASP A 58 -4.48 -30.17 21.80
C ASP A 58 -4.97 -28.99 20.94
N ASP A 59 -6.26 -28.61 20.97
CA ASP A 59 -6.77 -27.47 20.18
C ASP A 59 -7.54 -26.44 21.02
N ASP A 60 -6.97 -25.23 21.11
CA ASP A 60 -7.39 -24.10 21.94
C ASP A 60 -8.53 -23.27 21.27
N LEU A 61 -9.59 -23.92 20.79
CA LEU A 61 -10.77 -23.26 20.20
C LEU A 61 -12.06 -23.64 20.93
N THR A 62 -12.56 -22.72 21.74
CA THR A 62 -13.88 -22.87 22.39
C THR A 62 -15.01 -22.59 21.40
N ILE A 63 -16.07 -23.41 21.42
CA ILE A 63 -17.30 -23.29 20.60
C ILE A 63 -17.93 -21.87 20.68
N GLY A 64 -17.74 -21.17 21.80
CA GLY A 64 -18.19 -19.78 21.96
C GLY A 64 -17.38 -18.74 21.17
N GLY A 65 -16.09 -19.02 20.91
CA GLY A 65 -15.25 -18.19 20.04
C GLY A 65 -15.59 -18.39 18.56
N PHE A 66 -15.84 -19.63 18.16
CA PHE A 66 -16.24 -19.96 16.78
C PHE A 66 -17.59 -19.35 16.40
N ARG A 67 -18.62 -19.47 17.26
CA ARG A 67 -19.92 -18.80 17.02
C ARG A 67 -19.84 -17.28 17.02
N GLY A 68 -18.99 -16.68 17.87
CA GLY A 68 -18.78 -15.23 17.85
C GLY A 68 -18.14 -14.77 16.55
N TRP A 69 -17.18 -15.55 16.04
CA TRP A 69 -16.50 -15.28 14.77
C TRP A 69 -17.43 -15.44 13.57
N VAL A 70 -18.27 -16.48 13.51
CA VAL A 70 -19.27 -16.66 12.44
C VAL A 70 -20.25 -15.48 12.39
N ILE A 71 -20.75 -15.01 13.54
CA ILE A 71 -21.68 -13.86 13.59
C ILE A 71 -21.01 -12.54 13.17
N GLU A 72 -19.74 -12.32 13.53
CA GLU A 72 -19.00 -11.12 13.08
C GLU A 72 -18.71 -11.17 11.58
N THR A 73 -18.28 -12.33 11.07
CA THR A 73 -17.96 -12.51 9.65
C THR A 73 -19.20 -12.38 8.76
N ASN A 74 -20.36 -12.88 9.22
CA ASN A 74 -21.64 -12.74 8.52
C ASN A 74 -22.10 -11.27 8.46
N LYS A 75 -21.84 -10.48 9.50
CA LYS A 75 -22.17 -9.03 9.50
C LYS A 75 -21.31 -8.25 8.53
N ASP A 76 -20.03 -8.58 8.45
CA ASP A 76 -19.10 -7.90 7.54
C ASP A 76 -19.40 -8.23 6.08
N ALA A 77 -19.79 -9.48 5.77
CA ALA A 77 -20.22 -9.88 4.43
C ALA A 77 -21.51 -9.17 3.98
N ILE A 78 -22.49 -9.05 4.88
CA ILE A 78 -23.74 -8.32 4.60
C ILE A 78 -23.46 -6.82 4.41
N ALA A 79 -22.59 -6.22 5.24
CA ALA A 79 -22.21 -4.82 5.08
C ALA A 79 -21.51 -4.57 3.72
N LEU A 80 -20.56 -5.44 3.36
CA LEU A 80 -19.87 -5.36 2.07
C LEU A 80 -20.83 -5.52 0.89
N TYR A 81 -21.81 -6.40 0.98
CA TYR A 81 -22.84 -6.55 -0.05
C TYR A 81 -23.61 -5.25 -0.31
N TYR A 82 -24.12 -4.63 0.75
CA TYR A 82 -24.89 -3.39 0.63
C TYR A 82 -24.03 -2.21 0.17
N ASP A 83 -22.77 -2.15 0.56
CA ASP A 83 -21.82 -1.13 0.09
C ASP A 83 -21.55 -1.28 -1.42
N LEU A 84 -21.30 -2.51 -1.90
CA LEU A 84 -21.11 -2.79 -3.32
C LEU A 84 -22.37 -2.49 -4.14
N LEU A 85 -23.55 -2.81 -3.60
CA LEU A 85 -24.84 -2.52 -4.26
C LEU A 85 -25.10 -1.01 -4.38
N ASP A 86 -24.73 -0.22 -3.37
CA ASP A 86 -24.85 1.25 -3.41
C ASP A 86 -23.87 1.89 -4.40
N ILE A 87 -22.62 1.40 -4.45
CA ILE A 87 -21.63 1.81 -5.46
C ILE A 87 -22.15 1.53 -6.87
N TYR A 88 -22.69 0.33 -7.11
CA TYR A 88 -23.29 -0.03 -8.39
C TYR A 88 -24.44 0.91 -8.78
N LYS A 89 -25.41 1.14 -7.88
CA LYS A 89 -26.55 2.04 -8.15
C LYS A 89 -26.11 3.45 -8.52
N LYS A 90 -25.05 3.95 -7.88
CA LYS A 90 -24.46 5.26 -8.17
C LYS A 90 -23.76 5.29 -9.51
N ALA A 91 -22.95 4.27 -9.81
CA ALA A 91 -22.24 4.16 -11.09
C ALA A 91 -23.23 4.03 -12.25
N LYS A 92 -24.25 3.16 -12.14
CA LYS A 92 -25.32 3.01 -13.12
C LYS A 92 -26.01 4.35 -13.43
N LYS A 93 -26.41 5.10 -12.40
CA LYS A 93 -27.08 6.39 -12.56
C LYS A 93 -26.18 7.46 -13.20
N MET A 94 -24.88 7.43 -12.88
CA MET A 94 -23.90 8.32 -13.50
C MET A 94 -23.76 8.02 -15.00
N LEU A 95 -23.72 6.75 -15.35
CA LEU A 95 -23.60 6.27 -16.73
C LEU A 95 -24.86 6.51 -17.56
N GLU A 96 -26.06 6.28 -17.01
CA GLU A 96 -27.33 6.64 -17.64
C GLU A 96 -27.35 8.13 -18.03
N ARG A 97 -26.88 8.99 -17.13
CA ARG A 97 -26.76 10.43 -17.39
C ARG A 97 -25.75 10.75 -18.49
N TYR A 98 -24.61 10.07 -18.54
CA TYR A 98 -23.64 10.26 -19.63
C TYR A 98 -24.19 9.82 -20.98
N ILE A 99 -24.94 8.71 -21.02
CA ILE A 99 -25.63 8.28 -22.24
C ILE A 99 -26.63 9.36 -22.70
N GLU A 100 -27.40 9.95 -21.78
CA GLU A 100 -28.32 11.06 -22.08
C GLU A 100 -27.57 12.30 -22.61
N GLU A 101 -26.44 12.67 -22.00
CA GLU A 101 -25.63 13.81 -22.42
C GLU A 101 -25.02 13.59 -23.81
N ILE A 102 -24.42 12.41 -24.08
CA ILE A 102 -23.88 12.09 -25.41
C ILE A 102 -25.00 12.06 -26.45
N GLY A 103 -26.16 11.48 -26.12
CA GLY A 103 -27.33 11.49 -27.00
C GLY A 103 -27.81 12.90 -27.35
N TYR A 104 -27.83 13.81 -26.36
CA TYR A 104 -28.14 15.23 -26.57
C TYR A 104 -27.14 15.91 -27.52
N TYR A 105 -25.84 15.67 -27.33
CA TYR A 105 -24.80 16.27 -28.18
C TYR A 105 -24.85 15.73 -29.60
N TRP A 106 -25.11 14.44 -29.78
CA TRP A 106 -25.34 13.84 -31.09
C TRP A 106 -26.52 14.50 -31.80
N GLN A 107 -27.67 14.65 -31.13
CA GLN A 107 -28.83 15.36 -31.69
C GLN A 107 -28.48 16.78 -32.12
N LYS A 108 -27.71 17.52 -31.31
CA LYS A 108 -27.26 18.87 -31.68
C LYS A 108 -26.26 18.91 -32.82
N ALA A 109 -25.42 17.90 -32.96
CA ALA A 109 -24.50 17.79 -34.09
C ALA A 109 -25.29 17.56 -35.40
N GLU A 110 -26.33 16.73 -35.37
CA GLU A 110 -27.24 16.52 -36.50
C GLU A 110 -28.05 17.77 -36.85
N GLU A 111 -28.59 18.47 -35.85
CA GLU A 111 -29.26 19.76 -36.05
C GLU A 111 -28.33 20.78 -36.70
N LYS A 112 -27.07 20.88 -36.26
CA LYS A 112 -26.08 21.77 -36.88
C LYS A 112 -25.70 21.35 -38.29
N LEU A 113 -25.55 20.06 -38.56
CA LEU A 113 -25.30 19.53 -39.90
C LEU A 113 -26.43 19.95 -40.86
N SER A 114 -27.67 20.00 -40.39
CA SER A 114 -28.83 20.47 -41.17
C SER A 114 -28.82 21.99 -41.45
N GLN A 115 -28.03 22.76 -40.70
CA GLN A 115 -27.90 24.22 -40.84
C GLN A 115 -26.68 24.64 -41.68
N VAL A 116 -25.77 23.72 -42.01
CA VAL A 116 -24.62 24.03 -42.87
C VAL A 116 -25.09 24.25 -44.31
N ASP A 117 -24.55 25.28 -44.97
CA ASP A 117 -24.83 25.58 -46.38
C ASP A 117 -24.52 24.34 -47.25
N PRO A 118 -25.50 23.81 -48.02
CA PRO A 118 -25.30 22.63 -48.86
C PRO A 118 -24.17 22.76 -49.89
N SER A 119 -23.72 23.98 -50.18
CA SER A 119 -22.62 24.25 -51.11
C SER A 119 -21.22 23.99 -50.51
N ASP A 120 -21.07 23.95 -49.18
CA ASP A 120 -19.80 23.68 -48.49
C ASP A 120 -19.62 22.17 -48.23
N LYS A 121 -19.29 21.45 -49.32
CA LYS A 121 -19.18 19.98 -49.30
C LYS A 121 -18.08 19.47 -48.37
N ASP A 122 -16.99 20.21 -48.21
CA ASP A 122 -15.85 19.78 -47.40
C ASP A 122 -16.20 19.83 -45.91
N LYS A 123 -16.88 20.90 -45.47
CA LYS A 123 -17.36 21.03 -44.10
C LYS A 123 -18.45 20.01 -43.75
N ILE A 124 -19.35 19.71 -44.70
CA ILE A 124 -20.37 18.66 -44.54
C ILE A 124 -19.73 17.28 -44.43
N ASN A 125 -18.70 16.98 -45.23
CA ASN A 125 -18.02 15.69 -45.20
C ASN A 125 -17.20 15.50 -43.91
N GLN A 126 -16.54 16.56 -43.43
CA GLN A 126 -15.84 16.53 -42.15
C GLN A 126 -16.81 16.27 -40.99
N LEU A 127 -17.88 17.05 -40.87
CA LEU A 127 -18.88 16.86 -39.82
C LEU A 127 -19.55 15.49 -39.87
N LYS A 128 -19.79 14.93 -41.06
CA LYS A 128 -20.30 13.56 -41.22
C LYS A 128 -19.30 12.50 -40.76
N SER A 129 -18.00 12.73 -40.96
CA SER A 129 -16.94 11.86 -40.46
C SER A 129 -16.91 11.88 -38.94
N ASP A 130 -16.89 13.08 -38.36
CA ASP A 130 -16.85 13.28 -36.91
C ASP A 130 -18.10 12.68 -36.25
N ILE A 131 -19.31 12.93 -36.79
CA ILE A 131 -20.56 12.34 -36.30
C ILE A 131 -20.52 10.80 -36.34
N LYS A 132 -19.97 10.21 -37.40
CA LYS A 132 -19.88 8.75 -37.54
C LYS A 132 -18.88 8.13 -36.56
N GLU A 133 -17.82 8.84 -36.23
CA GLU A 133 -16.86 8.45 -35.21
C GLU A 133 -17.48 8.53 -33.80
N TYR A 134 -18.21 9.60 -33.49
CA TYR A 134 -18.97 9.70 -32.24
C TYR A 134 -20.08 8.66 -32.13
N GLU A 135 -20.78 8.35 -33.22
CA GLU A 135 -21.78 7.26 -33.27
C GLU A 135 -21.13 5.90 -32.96
N HIS A 136 -19.92 5.65 -33.46
CA HIS A 136 -19.18 4.43 -33.15
C HIS A 136 -18.84 4.34 -31.65
N TYR A 137 -18.31 5.41 -31.06
CA TYR A 137 -18.00 5.46 -29.63
C TYR A 137 -19.26 5.33 -28.76
N TYR A 138 -20.34 6.03 -29.12
CA TYR A 138 -21.62 5.93 -28.41
C TYR A 138 -22.17 4.50 -28.43
N ASN A 139 -22.15 3.84 -29.59
CA ASN A 139 -22.67 2.47 -29.72
C ASN A 139 -21.80 1.44 -28.97
N ALA A 140 -20.47 1.59 -29.02
CA ALA A 140 -19.55 0.73 -28.26
C ALA A 140 -19.73 0.90 -26.74
N LEU A 141 -19.93 2.14 -26.31
CA LEU A 141 -20.22 2.48 -24.93
C LEU A 141 -21.54 1.85 -24.46
N LEU A 142 -22.61 2.08 -25.23
CA LEU A 142 -23.95 1.58 -24.92
C LEU A 142 -23.97 0.05 -24.83
N GLN A 143 -23.27 -0.65 -25.73
CA GLN A 143 -23.15 -2.11 -25.70
C GLN A 143 -22.40 -2.61 -24.46
N SER A 144 -21.25 -2.00 -24.14
CA SER A 144 -20.44 -2.38 -22.97
C SER A 144 -21.20 -2.15 -21.67
N LEU A 145 -21.92 -1.04 -21.57
CA LEU A 145 -22.74 -0.69 -20.41
C LEU A 145 -23.95 -1.60 -20.25
N THR A 146 -24.63 -1.92 -21.35
CA THR A 146 -25.75 -2.86 -21.33
C THR A 146 -25.28 -4.23 -20.85
N TYR A 147 -24.12 -4.69 -21.33
CA TYR A 147 -23.53 -5.97 -20.90
C TYR A 147 -23.20 -5.96 -19.40
N ILE A 148 -22.45 -4.97 -18.93
CA ILE A 148 -22.04 -4.90 -17.51
C ILE A 148 -23.25 -4.73 -16.58
N SER A 149 -24.23 -3.91 -16.97
CA SER A 149 -25.47 -3.75 -16.19
C SER A 149 -26.24 -5.06 -16.06
N ASN A 150 -26.36 -5.84 -17.14
CA ASN A 150 -27.06 -7.12 -17.11
C ASN A 150 -26.34 -8.16 -16.24
N GLU A 151 -25.01 -8.24 -16.30
CA GLU A 151 -24.22 -9.15 -15.47
C GLU A 151 -24.31 -8.78 -13.98
N ILE A 152 -24.27 -7.49 -13.65
CA ILE A 152 -24.41 -7.04 -12.26
C ILE A 152 -25.84 -7.27 -11.73
N GLU A 153 -26.88 -7.00 -12.52
CA GLU A 153 -28.26 -7.33 -12.13
C GLU A 153 -28.45 -8.83 -11.90
N LEU A 154 -27.90 -9.67 -12.78
CA LEU A 154 -27.92 -11.12 -12.61
C LEU A 154 -27.19 -11.57 -11.34
N LEU A 155 -26.05 -10.96 -10.99
CA LEU A 155 -25.30 -11.26 -9.77
C LEU A 155 -26.01 -10.75 -8.51
N ALA A 156 -26.59 -9.55 -8.56
CA ALA A 156 -27.38 -8.99 -7.47
C ALA A 156 -28.62 -9.85 -7.19
N ASP A 157 -29.35 -10.28 -8.22
CA ASP A 157 -30.50 -11.19 -8.07
C ASP A 157 -30.08 -12.54 -7.46
N LYS A 158 -28.93 -13.09 -7.86
CA LYS A 158 -28.40 -14.33 -7.27
C LYS A 158 -28.04 -14.14 -5.78
N LEU A 159 -27.47 -12.99 -5.43
CA LEU A 159 -27.10 -12.65 -4.05
C LEU A 159 -28.34 -12.38 -3.19
N ASP A 160 -29.32 -11.61 -3.66
CA ASP A 160 -30.58 -11.36 -2.94
C ASP A 160 -31.36 -12.65 -2.69
N ASN A 161 -31.44 -13.55 -3.67
CA ASN A 161 -32.09 -14.85 -3.50
C ASN A 161 -31.37 -15.75 -2.50
N ARG A 162 -30.04 -15.63 -2.33
CA ARG A 162 -29.30 -16.41 -1.34
C ARG A 162 -29.31 -15.76 0.04
N PHE A 163 -29.18 -14.44 0.16
CA PHE A 163 -29.22 -13.73 1.43
C PHE A 163 -30.62 -13.66 2.05
N GLY A 164 -31.68 -13.73 1.25
CA GLY A 164 -33.07 -13.70 1.73
C GLY A 164 -33.45 -14.86 2.66
N ASP A 165 -32.72 -15.98 2.58
CA ASP A 165 -33.01 -17.22 3.31
C ASP A 165 -31.99 -17.57 4.42
N VAL A 166 -30.96 -16.74 4.66
CA VAL A 166 -29.88 -17.05 5.63
C VAL A 166 -30.32 -16.73 7.07
N ASP A 167 -30.42 -17.76 7.91
CA ASP A 167 -30.52 -17.59 9.37
C ASP A 167 -29.16 -17.15 9.92
N LEU A 168 -29.13 -16.13 10.80
CA LEU A 168 -27.88 -15.51 11.30
C LEU A 168 -26.99 -16.45 12.13
N ASP A 169 -27.52 -17.63 12.48
CA ASP A 169 -26.85 -18.68 13.23
C ASP A 169 -26.23 -19.78 12.34
N GLU A 170 -26.41 -19.73 11.01
CA GLU A 170 -25.81 -20.67 10.05
C GLU A 170 -24.57 -20.08 9.35
N GLU A 171 -23.65 -20.96 8.96
CA GLU A 171 -22.41 -20.61 8.28
C GLU A 171 -22.74 -20.16 6.85
N VAL A 172 -22.27 -18.97 6.45
CA VAL A 172 -22.54 -18.39 5.13
C VAL A 172 -21.94 -19.29 4.05
N ASP A 173 -22.77 -19.63 3.06
CA ASP A 173 -22.39 -20.44 1.91
C ASP A 173 -21.16 -19.81 1.21
N PRO A 174 -20.03 -20.54 1.05
CA PRO A 174 -18.82 -20.03 0.40
C PRO A 174 -19.07 -19.44 -0.99
N ASP A 175 -20.08 -19.92 -1.73
CA ASP A 175 -20.49 -19.39 -3.02
C ASP A 175 -20.85 -17.89 -2.95
N ILE A 176 -21.28 -17.39 -1.79
CA ILE A 176 -21.63 -15.98 -1.58
C ILE A 176 -20.37 -15.10 -1.66
N TYR A 177 -19.21 -15.55 -1.18
CA TYR A 177 -17.96 -14.81 -1.30
C TYR A 177 -17.45 -14.76 -2.74
N ASP A 178 -17.62 -15.84 -3.49
CA ASP A 178 -17.30 -15.88 -4.92
C ASP A 178 -18.20 -14.92 -5.72
N LEU A 179 -19.49 -14.87 -5.38
CA LEU A 179 -20.44 -13.92 -5.98
C LEU A 179 -20.12 -12.46 -5.60
N LEU A 180 -19.73 -12.18 -4.36
CA LEU A 180 -19.28 -10.85 -3.92
C LEU A 180 -17.96 -10.44 -4.59
N GLY A 181 -17.03 -11.38 -4.78
CA GLY A 181 -15.79 -11.17 -5.51
C GLY A 181 -16.03 -10.86 -6.99
N ALA A 182 -16.93 -11.60 -7.65
CA ALA A 182 -17.35 -11.32 -9.02
C ALA A 182 -18.01 -9.95 -9.14
N LEU A 183 -18.92 -9.60 -8.22
CA LEU A 183 -19.56 -8.28 -8.18
C LEU A 183 -18.54 -7.15 -8.02
N SER A 184 -17.60 -7.29 -7.08
CA SER A 184 -16.52 -6.32 -6.88
C SER A 184 -15.63 -6.15 -8.12
N HIS A 185 -15.33 -7.24 -8.83
CA HIS A 185 -14.56 -7.19 -10.07
C HIS A 185 -15.29 -6.41 -11.17
N TYR A 186 -16.57 -6.67 -11.39
CA TYR A 186 -17.36 -5.97 -12.41
C TYR A 186 -17.57 -4.48 -12.07
N VAL A 187 -17.71 -4.15 -10.79
CA VAL A 187 -17.75 -2.75 -10.33
C VAL A 187 -16.41 -2.04 -10.62
N GLY A 188 -15.27 -2.70 -10.40
CA GLY A 188 -13.95 -2.16 -10.73
C GLY A 188 -13.76 -1.92 -12.23
N LEU A 189 -14.18 -2.87 -13.08
CA LEU A 189 -14.14 -2.69 -14.54
C LEU A 189 -15.02 -1.51 -15.00
N LEU A 190 -16.15 -1.30 -14.34
CA LEU A 190 -17.04 -0.18 -14.63
C LEU A 190 -16.39 1.16 -14.26
N GLU A 191 -15.72 1.24 -13.10
CA GLU A 191 -14.97 2.42 -12.67
C GLU A 191 -13.81 2.74 -13.61
N ASP A 192 -13.02 1.74 -14.02
CA ASP A 192 -11.90 1.89 -14.95
C ASP A 192 -12.39 2.37 -16.32
N ALA A 193 -13.45 1.75 -16.85
CA ALA A 193 -14.06 2.20 -18.10
C ALA A 193 -14.53 3.66 -18.00
N CYS A 194 -15.21 4.04 -16.91
CA CYS A 194 -15.63 5.43 -16.69
C CYS A 194 -14.45 6.41 -16.66
N ASN A 195 -13.34 6.03 -16.02
CA ASN A 195 -12.15 6.87 -15.91
C ASN A 195 -11.44 7.04 -17.25
N ASP A 196 -11.30 5.96 -18.04
CA ASP A 196 -10.70 6.00 -19.36
C ASP A 196 -11.52 6.88 -20.32
N ILE A 197 -12.85 6.78 -20.25
CA ILE A 197 -13.75 7.63 -21.04
C ILE A 197 -13.59 9.11 -20.63
N MET A 198 -13.55 9.40 -19.33
CA MET A 198 -13.37 10.78 -18.84
C MET A 198 -12.02 11.38 -19.24
N GLY A 199 -10.97 10.56 -19.34
CA GLY A 199 -9.65 11.00 -19.80
C GLY A 199 -9.62 11.36 -21.28
N HIS A 200 -10.13 10.46 -22.14
CA HIS A 200 -10.08 10.64 -23.59
C HIS A 200 -11.08 11.67 -24.12
N THR A 201 -12.31 11.68 -23.60
CA THR A 201 -13.35 12.59 -24.13
C THR A 201 -13.16 14.04 -23.71
N PHE A 202 -12.45 14.34 -22.63
CA PHE A 202 -12.30 15.72 -22.15
C PHE A 202 -11.24 16.50 -22.96
N ASP A 203 -10.10 15.87 -23.24
CA ASP A 203 -9.01 16.48 -24.00
C ASP A 203 -9.38 16.68 -25.48
N ASP A 204 -10.00 15.67 -26.10
CA ASP A 204 -10.46 15.76 -27.50
C ASP A 204 -11.61 16.78 -27.66
N TYR A 205 -12.48 16.90 -26.65
CA TYR A 205 -13.58 17.87 -26.64
C TYR A 205 -13.09 19.31 -26.43
N GLN A 206 -12.04 19.51 -25.64
CA GLN A 206 -11.42 20.81 -25.44
C GLN A 206 -10.74 21.31 -26.73
N ILE A 207 -10.11 20.41 -27.49
CA ILE A 207 -9.51 20.71 -28.81
C ILE A 207 -10.60 21.14 -29.81
N VAL A 208 -11.72 20.41 -29.89
CA VAL A 208 -12.84 20.75 -30.78
C VAL A 208 -13.52 22.07 -30.38
N LEU A 209 -13.67 22.34 -29.08
CA LEU A 209 -14.20 23.63 -28.59
C LEU A 209 -13.26 24.80 -28.89
N GLU A 210 -11.94 24.59 -28.78
CA GLU A 210 -10.95 25.60 -29.13
C GLU A 210 -10.93 25.89 -30.63
N ASP A 211 -11.07 24.87 -31.48
CA ASP A 211 -11.13 25.02 -32.94
C ASP A 211 -12.48 25.62 -33.41
N LEU A 212 -13.59 25.30 -32.74
CA LEU A 212 -14.88 25.95 -32.98
C LEU A 212 -14.87 27.42 -32.52
N ASN A 213 -14.23 27.76 -31.39
CA ASN A 213 -14.10 29.14 -30.92
C ASN A 213 -13.21 30.00 -31.83
N LYS A 214 -12.19 29.41 -32.48
CA LYS A 214 -11.37 30.08 -33.51
C LYS A 214 -12.17 30.48 -34.76
N SER A 215 -13.36 29.91 -34.97
CA SER A 215 -14.20 30.16 -36.14
C SER A 215 -15.28 31.26 -35.97
N ASN A 216 -15.14 32.15 -34.98
CA ASN A 216 -16.05 33.27 -34.67
C ASN A 216 -17.50 32.87 -34.30
N ILE A 217 -17.70 31.63 -33.84
CA ILE A 217 -19.01 31.15 -33.39
C ILE A 217 -19.00 31.12 -31.86
N VAL A 218 -19.78 32.01 -31.23
CA VAL A 218 -19.92 32.08 -29.77
C VAL A 218 -20.86 30.96 -29.31
N LEU A 219 -20.33 29.97 -28.60
CA LEU A 219 -21.12 28.96 -27.89
C LEU A 219 -21.45 29.43 -26.46
N PRO A 220 -22.59 29.02 -25.88
CA PRO A 220 -22.82 29.17 -24.44
C PRO A 220 -21.79 28.32 -23.68
N THR A 221 -21.04 28.97 -22.78
CA THR A 221 -20.05 28.35 -21.91
C THR A 221 -20.68 27.25 -21.07
N ILE A 222 -20.05 26.08 -21.04
CA ILE A 222 -20.42 24.98 -20.15
C ILE A 222 -20.24 25.44 -18.70
N LYS A 223 -21.28 25.31 -17.87
CA LYS A 223 -21.18 25.51 -16.42
C LYS A 223 -20.47 24.29 -15.80
N PRO A 224 -19.36 24.46 -15.05
CA PRO A 224 -18.63 23.40 -14.36
C PRO A 224 -19.39 22.64 -13.25
N SER A 225 -20.65 22.95 -12.99
CA SER A 225 -21.39 22.55 -11.78
C SER A 225 -21.73 21.05 -11.64
N VAL A 226 -21.22 20.17 -12.51
CA VAL A 226 -21.61 18.75 -12.56
C VAL A 226 -20.56 17.79 -12.01
N ILE A 227 -19.29 18.20 -11.86
CA ILE A 227 -18.21 17.34 -11.33
C ILE A 227 -18.20 17.29 -9.79
N ALA A 228 -18.91 18.19 -9.10
CA ALA A 228 -18.81 18.38 -7.65
C ALA A 228 -19.56 17.37 -6.76
N LYS A 229 -20.21 16.33 -7.31
CA LYS A 229 -21.01 15.37 -6.52
C LYS A 229 -20.37 14.00 -6.26
N SER A 230 -19.13 13.75 -6.68
CA SER A 230 -18.45 12.44 -6.52
C SER A 230 -17.50 12.32 -5.30
N SER A 231 -17.54 13.24 -4.33
CA SER A 231 -16.49 13.37 -3.30
C SER A 231 -16.53 12.40 -2.11
N ILE A 232 -17.43 11.41 -2.06
CA ILE A 232 -17.58 10.54 -0.88
C ILE A 232 -16.58 9.36 -0.88
N ALA A 233 -16.10 8.89 -2.03
CA ALA A 233 -15.12 7.79 -2.10
C ALA A 233 -13.69 8.21 -1.70
N LYS A 234 -13.39 9.51 -1.60
CA LYS A 234 -12.06 10.06 -1.23
C LYS A 234 -11.85 10.27 0.28
N GLN A 235 -12.86 10.01 1.12
CA GLN A 235 -12.80 10.28 2.57
C GLN A 235 -11.74 9.46 3.31
N SER A 236 -11.55 8.18 2.98
CA SER A 236 -10.65 7.29 3.75
C SER A 236 -9.15 7.59 3.57
N ALA A 237 -8.73 8.06 2.39
CA ALA A 237 -7.34 8.46 2.14
C ALA A 237 -7.03 9.89 2.61
N GLY A 238 -8.01 10.80 2.55
CA GLY A 238 -7.89 12.19 3.00
C GLY A 238 -7.80 12.34 4.53
N GLU A 239 -8.51 11.49 5.28
CA GLU A 239 -8.54 11.52 6.75
C GLU A 239 -7.17 11.29 7.41
N ILE A 240 -6.27 10.53 6.77
CA ILE A 240 -4.93 10.23 7.30
C ILE A 240 -3.95 11.39 7.05
N LEU A 241 -4.09 12.09 5.91
CA LEU A 241 -3.18 13.17 5.50
C LEU A 241 -3.45 14.52 6.19
N LEU A 242 -4.67 14.75 6.67
CA LEU A 242 -5.08 16.01 7.31
C LEU A 242 -4.85 16.03 8.83
N ARG A 243 -4.68 14.87 9.47
CA ARG A 243 -4.37 14.78 10.92
C ARG A 243 -3.01 15.40 11.23
N GLY A 244 -3.01 16.48 12.01
CA GLY A 244 -1.81 17.07 12.59
C GLY A 244 -1.02 17.98 11.65
N LYS A 245 -1.67 18.66 10.70
CA LYS A 245 -1.06 19.80 10.02
C LYS A 245 -0.70 20.91 11.02
N PRO A 246 0.38 21.69 10.77
CA PRO A 246 0.79 22.76 11.67
C PRO A 246 -0.31 23.81 11.86
N ARG A 247 -0.39 24.41 13.05
CA ARG A 247 -1.30 25.54 13.34
C ARG A 247 -1.22 26.64 12.27
N THR A 248 -0.01 26.98 11.84
CA THR A 248 0.23 28.01 10.81
C THR A 248 -0.33 27.63 9.44
N PHE A 249 -0.38 26.35 9.09
CA PHE A 249 -0.99 25.89 7.84
C PHE A 249 -2.48 26.23 7.83
N TRP A 250 -3.20 25.87 8.89
CA TRP A 250 -4.65 26.11 8.99
C TRP A 250 -4.99 27.60 9.01
N ILE A 251 -4.22 28.41 9.75
CA ILE A 251 -4.40 29.88 9.75
C ILE A 251 -4.22 30.45 8.34
N ASN A 252 -3.17 30.03 7.63
CA ASN A 252 -2.93 30.49 6.26
C ASN A 252 -4.02 30.02 5.29
N ALA A 253 -4.52 28.79 5.46
CA ALA A 253 -5.59 28.25 4.64
C ALA A 253 -6.88 29.06 4.80
N ILE A 254 -7.27 29.31 6.04
CA ILE A 254 -8.48 30.08 6.37
C ILE A 254 -8.35 31.54 5.94
N ASN A 255 -7.19 32.17 6.12
CA ASN A 255 -6.96 33.54 5.64
C ASN A 255 -7.16 33.65 4.13
N LYS A 256 -6.62 32.73 3.32
CA LYS A 256 -6.85 32.75 1.87
C LYS A 256 -8.33 32.60 1.51
N ILE A 257 -9.07 31.75 2.23
CA ILE A 257 -10.51 31.58 2.01
C ILE A 257 -11.25 32.87 2.36
N ILE A 258 -10.92 33.52 3.49
CA ILE A 258 -11.51 34.81 3.88
C ILE A 258 -11.19 35.90 2.86
N ASP A 259 -9.96 35.95 2.34
CA ASP A 259 -9.55 36.93 1.33
C ASP A 259 -10.33 36.74 0.02
N GLU A 260 -10.51 35.51 -0.44
CA GLU A 260 -11.34 35.19 -1.62
C GLU A 260 -12.81 35.57 -1.41
N VAL A 261 -13.37 35.29 -0.22
CA VAL A 261 -14.73 35.72 0.14
C VAL A 261 -14.83 37.26 0.19
N ASN A 262 -13.81 37.94 0.69
CA ASN A 262 -13.75 39.41 0.70
C ASN A 262 -13.68 39.99 -0.71
N ILE A 263 -12.90 39.39 -1.61
CA ILE A 263 -12.85 39.82 -3.01
C ILE A 263 -14.25 39.74 -3.61
N ARG A 264 -14.98 38.64 -3.38
CA ARG A 264 -16.37 38.49 -3.86
C ARG A 264 -17.32 39.49 -3.23
N LEU A 265 -17.18 39.78 -1.94
CA LEU A 265 -17.97 40.82 -1.26
C LEU A 265 -17.61 42.27 -1.70
N ILE A 266 -16.43 42.50 -2.29
CA ILE A 266 -15.93 43.84 -2.69
C ILE A 266 -16.17 44.12 -4.18
N ASP A 267 -16.00 43.13 -5.06
CA ASP A 267 -16.26 43.25 -6.52
C ASP A 267 -17.74 43.58 -6.81
N GLU A 268 -18.55 43.42 -5.78
CA GLU A 268 -19.97 43.71 -5.63
C GLU A 268 -20.32 45.16 -5.29
N LYS A 269 -19.41 46.12 -5.46
CA LYS A 269 -19.72 47.57 -5.35
C LYS A 269 -20.77 48.05 -6.37
N PHE A 270 -21.22 47.19 -7.27
CA PHE A 270 -22.31 47.39 -8.22
C PHE A 270 -23.72 47.07 -7.67
N LEU A 271 -23.85 46.57 -6.42
CA LEU A 271 -25.04 45.85 -5.95
C LEU A 271 -26.00 46.61 -5.02
N ARG A 272 -26.18 47.92 -5.17
CA ARG A 272 -27.21 48.62 -4.37
C ARG A 272 -28.65 48.30 -4.79
N ASP A 273 -28.84 47.72 -5.97
CA ASP A 273 -30.17 47.50 -6.59
C ASP A 273 -30.42 46.04 -6.99
N LEU A 274 -29.94 45.07 -6.21
CA LEU A 274 -30.04 43.68 -6.60
C LEU A 274 -31.40 43.01 -6.43
N PRO A 275 -31.72 42.02 -7.28
CA PRO A 275 -32.83 41.11 -7.07
C PRO A 275 -32.69 40.38 -5.71
N PRO A 276 -33.82 39.97 -5.08
CA PRO A 276 -33.82 39.26 -3.79
C PRO A 276 -32.95 38.00 -3.73
N GLU A 277 -32.72 37.34 -4.87
CA GLU A 277 -31.93 36.10 -4.97
C GLU A 277 -30.44 36.37 -4.72
N GLU A 278 -29.89 37.46 -5.25
CA GLU A 278 -28.49 37.81 -5.05
C GLU A 278 -28.23 38.36 -3.62
N LYS A 279 -29.25 38.92 -2.96
CA LYS A 279 -29.16 39.26 -1.53
C LYS A 279 -29.01 38.03 -0.65
N LYS A 280 -29.69 36.92 -0.97
CA LYS A 280 -29.52 35.65 -0.24
C LYS A 280 -28.09 35.15 -0.34
N TYR A 281 -27.49 35.21 -1.53
CA TYR A 281 -26.11 34.82 -1.75
C TYR A 281 -25.11 35.68 -0.95
N GLN A 282 -25.33 37.00 -0.92
CA GLN A 282 -24.52 37.91 -0.12
C GLN A 282 -24.62 37.59 1.38
N ASP A 283 -25.83 37.33 1.89
CA ASP A 283 -26.04 36.94 3.29
C ASP A 283 -25.30 35.62 3.61
N MET A 284 -25.30 34.65 2.68
CA MET A 284 -24.54 33.40 2.82
C MET A 284 -23.02 33.63 2.84
N LEU A 285 -22.47 34.48 1.97
CA LEU A 285 -21.04 34.82 1.98
C LEU A 285 -20.62 35.54 3.27
N VAL A 286 -21.48 36.43 3.79
CA VAL A 286 -21.25 37.12 5.08
C VAL A 286 -21.24 36.12 6.23
N GLU A 287 -22.18 35.17 6.26
CA GLU A 287 -22.21 34.09 7.25
C GLU A 287 -20.98 33.19 7.13
N TYR A 288 -20.60 32.80 5.91
CA TYR A 288 -19.45 31.95 5.65
C TYR A 288 -18.15 32.60 6.15
N LYS A 289 -17.96 33.89 5.87
CA LYS A 289 -16.84 34.69 6.39
C LYS A 289 -16.84 34.73 7.92
N SER A 290 -18.01 34.90 8.54
CA SER A 290 -18.16 34.94 10.00
C SER A 290 -17.70 33.62 10.63
N ILE A 291 -18.14 32.47 10.10
CA ILE A 291 -17.75 31.16 10.62
C ILE A 291 -16.26 30.89 10.41
N MET A 292 -15.71 31.17 9.22
CA MET A 292 -14.28 31.04 8.97
C MET A 292 -13.44 31.88 9.94
N THR A 293 -13.92 33.09 10.27
CA THR A 293 -13.27 33.96 11.26
C THR A 293 -13.31 33.34 12.66
N ALA A 294 -14.47 32.81 13.10
CA ALA A 294 -14.58 32.14 14.39
C ALA A 294 -13.67 30.90 14.50
N ILE A 295 -13.56 30.09 13.44
CA ILE A 295 -12.65 28.95 13.37
C ILE A 295 -11.19 29.41 13.48
N LYS A 296 -10.82 30.46 12.75
CA LYS A 296 -9.47 31.05 12.82
C LYS A 296 -9.16 31.56 14.23
N ASP A 297 -10.05 32.35 14.82
CA ASP A 297 -9.87 32.93 16.15
C ASP A 297 -9.70 31.82 17.20
N LYS A 298 -10.46 30.73 17.08
CA LYS A 298 -10.29 29.55 17.92
C LYS A 298 -8.92 28.92 17.74
N ILE A 299 -8.46 28.67 16.51
CA ILE A 299 -7.10 28.15 16.25
C ILE A 299 -6.03 29.08 16.82
N GLU A 300 -6.24 30.39 16.71
CA GLU A 300 -5.30 31.39 17.20
C GLU A 300 -5.24 31.44 18.73
N SER A 301 -6.35 31.16 19.40
CA SER A 301 -6.45 31.04 20.86
C SER A 301 -5.71 29.81 21.43
N LEU A 302 -5.45 28.79 20.59
CA LEU A 302 -4.82 27.54 21.02
C LEU A 302 -3.29 27.65 21.04
N ASP A 303 -2.68 27.44 22.20
CA ASP A 303 -1.22 27.42 22.38
C ASP A 303 -0.59 26.07 22.03
N CYS A 304 -0.67 25.70 20.75
CA CYS A 304 -0.05 24.47 20.24
C CYS A 304 0.45 24.58 18.80
N THR A 305 1.39 23.71 18.45
CA THR A 305 2.03 23.67 17.13
C THR A 305 1.20 22.94 16.08
N ARG A 306 0.27 22.08 16.50
CA ARG A 306 -0.59 21.26 15.63
C ARG A 306 -2.01 21.25 16.18
N ILE A 307 -2.96 21.32 15.26
CA ILE A 307 -4.39 21.43 15.55
C ILE A 307 -5.08 20.14 15.11
N TYR A 308 -6.02 19.68 15.91
CA TYR A 308 -6.98 18.64 15.56
C TYR A 308 -8.35 19.27 15.25
N PHE A 309 -8.97 18.77 14.18
CA PHE A 309 -10.25 19.21 13.64
C PHE A 309 -11.19 18.02 13.50
N ASP A 310 -12.50 18.30 13.44
CA ASP A 310 -13.43 17.37 12.79
C ASP A 310 -12.94 17.09 11.35
N PRO A 311 -12.78 15.83 10.94
CA PRO A 311 -12.20 15.49 9.64
C PRO A 311 -12.97 16.06 8.45
N THR A 312 -14.30 16.18 8.57
CA THR A 312 -15.17 16.72 7.51
C THR A 312 -14.91 18.21 7.32
N VAL A 313 -14.85 18.95 8.43
CA VAL A 313 -14.53 20.39 8.43
C VAL A 313 -13.11 20.64 7.94
N ALA A 314 -12.15 19.83 8.38
CA ALA A 314 -10.76 19.90 7.92
C ALA A 314 -10.65 19.69 6.40
N TYR A 315 -11.41 18.74 5.85
CA TYR A 315 -11.42 18.45 4.43
C TYR A 315 -12.01 19.62 3.63
N VAL A 316 -13.16 20.16 4.02
CA VAL A 316 -13.77 21.31 3.31
C VAL A 316 -12.83 22.51 3.28
N ILE A 317 -12.19 22.85 4.42
CA ILE A 317 -11.21 23.94 4.46
C ILE A 317 -10.00 23.62 3.57
N TRP A 318 -9.49 22.40 3.60
CA TRP A 318 -8.34 22.00 2.77
C TRP A 318 -8.65 22.04 1.28
N ASP A 319 -9.80 21.53 0.87
CA ASP A 319 -10.25 21.47 -0.53
C ASP A 319 -10.42 22.89 -1.11
N LYS A 320 -11.10 23.78 -0.36
CA LYS A 320 -11.18 25.20 -0.71
C LYS A 320 -9.80 25.85 -0.79
N TYR A 321 -8.94 25.64 0.20
CA TYR A 321 -7.60 26.21 0.16
C TYR A 321 -6.78 25.73 -1.04
N ARG A 322 -6.90 24.45 -1.40
CA ARG A 322 -6.21 23.85 -2.54
C ARG A 322 -6.66 24.49 -3.84
N GLY A 323 -7.97 24.56 -4.11
CA GLY A 323 -8.47 25.19 -5.34
C GLY A 323 -8.13 26.69 -5.43
N ILE A 324 -8.14 27.43 -4.31
CA ILE A 324 -7.70 28.84 -4.32
C ILE A 324 -6.21 28.93 -4.66
N SER A 325 -5.40 27.99 -4.17
CA SER A 325 -3.95 28.03 -4.31
C SER A 325 -3.42 27.48 -5.62
N SER A 326 -4.14 26.56 -6.28
CA SER A 326 -3.75 25.99 -7.58
C SER A 326 -3.96 26.96 -8.73
N GLY A 327 -4.75 28.02 -8.54
CA GLY A 327 -5.11 28.93 -9.63
C GLY A 327 -6.02 28.26 -10.68
N GLU A 328 -6.48 27.03 -10.42
CA GLU A 328 -7.55 26.40 -11.17
C GLU A 328 -8.77 27.32 -11.05
N GLY A 329 -9.11 27.96 -12.15
CA GLY A 329 -9.98 29.13 -12.19
C GLY A 329 -11.25 28.96 -11.36
N ARG A 330 -11.47 29.93 -10.46
CA ARG A 330 -12.66 30.13 -9.62
C ARG A 330 -13.22 28.82 -9.05
N ILE A 331 -12.85 28.49 -7.81
CA ILE A 331 -13.76 27.71 -6.96
C ILE A 331 -15.13 28.37 -7.06
N GLU A 332 -16.11 27.66 -7.63
CA GLU A 332 -17.47 28.13 -7.66
C GLU A 332 -17.97 28.14 -6.21
N PHE A 333 -18.02 29.34 -5.64
CA PHE A 333 -18.97 29.66 -4.57
C PHE A 333 -20.35 29.63 -5.24
N ASP A 334 -20.81 28.45 -5.61
CA ASP A 334 -22.19 28.21 -6.05
C ASP A 334 -23.07 28.24 -4.80
N ASP A 335 -24.20 28.94 -4.86
CA ASP A 335 -25.19 29.06 -3.79
C ASP A 335 -25.52 27.73 -3.10
N GLN A 336 -25.65 26.64 -3.87
CA GLN A 336 -25.96 25.30 -3.34
C GLN A 336 -24.78 24.70 -2.58
N VAL A 337 -23.57 24.91 -3.08
CA VAL A 337 -22.34 24.43 -2.44
C VAL A 337 -22.09 25.19 -1.15
N ILE A 338 -22.23 26.52 -1.15
CA ILE A 338 -22.09 27.35 0.05
C ILE A 338 -23.17 27.00 1.07
N GLU A 339 -24.43 26.85 0.67
CA GLU A 339 -25.51 26.47 1.60
C GLU A 339 -25.25 25.09 2.21
N ALA A 340 -24.74 24.12 1.45
CA ALA A 340 -24.37 22.80 1.97
C ALA A 340 -23.19 22.89 2.97
N GLU A 341 -22.16 23.65 2.64
CA GLU A 341 -21.01 23.91 3.52
C GLU A 341 -21.43 24.67 4.78
N LEU A 342 -22.27 25.70 4.66
CA LEU A 342 -22.84 26.43 5.80
C LEU A 342 -23.66 25.51 6.68
N ASN A 343 -24.45 24.59 6.13
CA ASN A 343 -25.20 23.62 6.93
C ASN A 343 -24.29 22.64 7.68
N LEU A 344 -23.11 22.31 7.14
CA LEU A 344 -22.08 21.59 7.87
C LEU A 344 -21.48 22.46 8.99
N PHE A 345 -21.08 23.70 8.66
CA PHE A 345 -20.45 24.61 9.61
C PHE A 345 -21.38 25.07 10.73
N ARG A 346 -22.68 25.25 10.48
CA ARG A 346 -23.70 25.57 11.51
C ARG A 346 -23.84 24.46 12.57
N LYS A 347 -23.54 23.21 12.20
CA LYS A 347 -23.53 22.05 13.11
C LYS A 347 -22.17 21.84 13.79
N PHE A 348 -21.14 22.50 13.28
CA PHE A 348 -19.79 22.39 13.82
C PHE A 348 -19.63 23.34 15.00
N ASP A 349 -19.27 22.79 16.15
CA ASP A 349 -18.89 23.57 17.33
C ASP A 349 -17.38 23.86 17.28
N PRO A 350 -16.94 25.12 17.10
CA PRO A 350 -15.52 25.49 17.11
C PRO A 350 -14.80 25.06 18.39
N GLU A 351 -15.50 24.87 19.51
CA GLU A 351 -14.90 24.38 20.77
C GLU A 351 -14.34 22.96 20.64
N THR A 352 -14.74 22.18 19.63
CA THR A 352 -14.16 20.86 19.33
C THR A 352 -12.76 20.92 18.74
N ILE A 353 -12.31 22.10 18.28
CA ILE A 353 -10.93 22.31 17.82
C ILE A 353 -9.99 22.25 19.02
N THR A 354 -9.09 21.27 19.02
CA THR A 354 -8.20 20.99 20.16
C THR A 354 -6.75 20.89 19.74
N CYS A 355 -5.86 21.02 20.72
CA CYS A 355 -4.43 20.81 20.53
C CYS A 355 -4.09 19.33 20.46
N LEU A 356 -3.26 18.95 19.49
CA LEU A 356 -2.61 17.64 19.49
C LEU A 356 -1.51 17.63 20.58
N PRO A 357 -1.51 16.68 21.53
CA PRO A 357 -0.52 16.64 22.61
C PRO A 357 0.91 16.52 22.06
N LYS A 358 1.85 17.31 22.61
CA LYS A 358 3.29 17.28 22.22
C LYS A 358 3.94 15.89 22.37
N THR A 359 3.34 14.98 23.14
CA THR A 359 3.90 13.66 23.48
C THR A 359 3.43 12.52 22.57
N GLU A 360 2.52 12.74 21.62
CA GLU A 360 1.89 11.66 20.83
C GLU A 360 2.34 11.57 19.36
N ILE A 361 3.56 12.03 19.02
CA ILE A 361 4.18 11.69 17.72
C ILE A 361 4.91 10.33 17.81
N GLY A 362 4.26 9.38 18.44
CA GLY A 362 4.68 7.99 18.55
C GLY A 362 3.45 7.12 18.56
N ILE A 363 2.93 6.82 17.37
CA ILE A 363 1.95 5.78 17.04
C ILE A 363 1.03 5.43 18.22
N MET A 364 -0.10 6.13 18.35
CA MET A 364 -1.16 5.62 19.21
C MET A 364 -1.90 4.48 18.48
N PRO A 365 -2.09 3.32 19.13
CA PRO A 365 -2.91 2.23 18.64
C PRO A 365 -4.38 2.52 18.95
N GLY A 366 -5.17 2.85 17.92
CA GLY A 366 -6.63 2.63 17.91
C GLY A 366 -6.94 1.21 17.46
N PRO A 367 -8.19 0.72 17.65
CA PRO A 367 -8.54 -0.68 17.40
C PRO A 367 -8.27 -1.03 15.94
N GLU A 368 -7.53 -2.10 15.72
CA GLU A 368 -6.95 -2.54 14.45
C GLU A 368 -7.96 -2.49 13.28
N PRO A 369 -7.66 -1.72 12.21
CA PRO A 369 -7.90 -2.16 10.85
C PRO A 369 -6.56 -2.66 10.30
N ILE A 370 -6.62 -3.82 9.64
CA ILE A 370 -5.50 -4.53 9.03
C ILE A 370 -4.73 -3.58 8.08
N PHE A 371 -3.53 -3.16 8.47
CA PHE A 371 -2.66 -2.29 7.69
C PHE A 371 -1.91 -3.09 6.62
N GLU A 372 -2.43 -3.12 5.39
CA GLU A 372 -1.71 -3.57 4.18
C GLU A 372 -0.82 -2.49 3.55
N THR A 373 -0.85 -1.24 4.01
CA THR A 373 -0.15 -0.12 3.34
C THR A 373 1.34 0.01 3.68
N SER A 374 1.88 -0.77 4.63
CA SER A 374 3.33 -0.76 4.92
C SER A 374 4.18 -1.47 3.85
N LYS A 375 3.58 -2.36 3.05
CA LYS A 375 4.23 -3.03 1.90
C LYS A 375 4.53 -2.06 0.74
N SER A 376 3.70 -1.03 0.53
CA SER A 376 3.84 -0.06 -0.58
C SER A 376 5.01 0.91 -0.38
N ILE A 377 5.16 1.45 0.83
CA ILE A 377 6.29 2.34 1.17
C ILE A 377 7.61 1.55 1.30
N ARG A 378 7.56 0.31 1.81
CA ARG A 378 8.74 -0.59 1.89
C ARG A 378 9.19 -1.11 0.52
N LYS A 379 8.26 -1.35 -0.42
CA LYS A 379 8.63 -1.61 -1.82
C LYS A 379 9.33 -0.38 -2.41
N ARG A 380 8.78 0.83 -2.25
CA ARG A 380 9.36 2.06 -2.83
C ARG A 380 10.80 2.36 -2.38
N ILE A 381 11.18 2.05 -1.14
CA ILE A 381 12.55 2.28 -0.65
C ILE A 381 13.54 1.22 -1.17
N ASN A 382 13.13 -0.05 -1.30
CA ASN A 382 13.99 -1.09 -1.88
C ASN A 382 14.11 -0.98 -3.41
N TYR A 383 13.08 -0.44 -4.09
CA TYR A 383 13.12 -0.11 -5.51
C TYR A 383 14.12 1.00 -5.85
N TRP A 384 14.46 1.90 -4.90
CA TRP A 384 15.44 2.96 -5.15
C TRP A 384 16.90 2.49 -5.15
N ALA A 385 17.19 1.32 -4.56
CA ALA A 385 18.56 0.75 -4.54
C ALA A 385 18.85 -0.14 -5.76
N ALA A 386 17.81 -0.60 -6.46
CA ALA A 386 17.92 -1.48 -7.62
C ALA A 386 17.33 -0.79 -8.85
N GLY A 387 18.11 0.14 -9.41
CA GLY A 387 18.04 0.47 -10.84
C GLY A 387 16.90 1.37 -11.33
N GLU A 388 16.78 2.61 -10.87
CA GLU A 388 16.21 3.70 -11.69
C GLU A 388 16.84 5.06 -11.31
N SER A 389 17.74 5.58 -12.16
CA SER A 389 17.55 6.82 -12.91
C SER A 389 18.83 7.18 -13.70
N PHE A 390 18.68 7.45 -15.00
CA PHE A 390 19.77 7.94 -15.85
C PHE A 390 20.18 9.40 -15.53
N LEU A 391 19.51 10.04 -14.57
CA LEU A 391 19.80 11.42 -14.13
C LEU A 391 21.15 11.54 -13.41
N HIS A 392 21.72 10.42 -12.92
CA HIS A 392 22.95 10.40 -12.12
C HIS A 392 24.22 10.17 -12.95
N ILE A 393 24.06 9.86 -14.24
CA ILE A 393 25.15 9.62 -15.19
C ILE A 393 25.07 10.72 -16.25
N ARG A 394 25.85 11.78 -16.06
CA ARG A 394 25.97 12.87 -17.02
C ARG A 394 27.44 13.10 -17.36
N ASN A 395 27.65 13.89 -18.41
CA ASN A 395 28.99 14.35 -18.75
C ASN A 395 29.56 15.13 -17.55
N ARG A 396 30.82 14.89 -17.18
CA ARG A 396 31.55 15.63 -16.15
C ARG A 396 31.36 17.15 -16.31
N GLN A 397 31.43 17.65 -17.55
CA GLN A 397 31.25 19.07 -17.87
C GLN A 397 29.83 19.57 -17.60
N PHE A 398 28.81 18.73 -17.78
CA PHE A 398 27.44 19.09 -17.39
C PHE A 398 27.35 19.33 -15.88
N TRP A 399 27.90 18.42 -15.07
CA TRP A 399 27.87 18.57 -13.61
C TRP A 399 28.67 19.77 -13.13
N ILE A 400 29.86 20.00 -13.69
CA ILE A 400 30.66 21.21 -13.39
C ILE A 400 29.83 22.46 -13.70
N ARG A 401 29.21 22.52 -14.89
CA ARG A 401 28.41 23.68 -15.29
C ARG A 401 27.18 23.88 -14.43
N ALA A 402 26.51 22.79 -14.05
CA ALA A 402 25.35 22.86 -13.17
C ALA A 402 25.69 23.40 -11.79
N ILE A 403 26.81 22.94 -11.22
CA ILE A 403 27.33 23.41 -9.94
C ILE A 403 27.75 24.88 -10.02
N GLU A 404 28.43 25.30 -11.08
CA GLU A 404 28.80 26.71 -11.31
C GLU A 404 27.59 27.63 -11.28
N CYS A 405 26.54 27.30 -12.04
CA CYS A 405 25.32 28.09 -12.08
C CYS A 405 24.65 28.19 -10.71
N LEU A 406 24.62 27.09 -9.94
CA LEU A 406 24.06 27.10 -8.59
C LEU A 406 24.89 27.93 -7.61
N VAL A 407 26.21 27.82 -7.67
CA VAL A 407 27.12 28.63 -6.84
C VAL A 407 26.94 30.11 -7.13
N GLU A 408 26.86 30.51 -8.41
CA GLU A 408 26.62 31.90 -8.79
C GLU A 408 25.31 32.45 -8.22
N ASP A 409 24.22 31.68 -8.27
CA ASP A 409 22.93 32.12 -7.76
C ASP A 409 22.85 32.12 -6.22
N LEU A 410 23.43 31.11 -5.57
CA LEU A 410 23.55 31.09 -4.11
C LEU A 410 24.44 32.25 -3.61
N GLN A 411 25.48 32.62 -4.34
CA GLN A 411 26.33 33.76 -3.99
C GLN A 411 25.58 35.09 -4.14
N LYS A 412 24.75 35.26 -5.18
CA LYS A 412 23.86 36.43 -5.32
C LYS A 412 22.87 36.51 -4.15
N HIS A 413 22.29 35.38 -3.75
CA HIS A 413 21.36 35.32 -2.63
C HIS A 413 22.05 35.57 -1.28
N LEU A 414 23.26 35.04 -1.08
CA LEU A 414 24.09 35.32 0.08
C LEU A 414 24.38 36.82 0.20
N ASN A 415 24.87 37.47 -0.86
CA ASN A 415 25.13 38.91 -0.89
C ASN A 415 23.86 39.72 -0.57
N TRP A 416 22.69 39.25 -1.03
CA TRP A 416 21.40 39.86 -0.70
C TRP A 416 21.03 39.68 0.77
N VAL A 417 21.19 38.48 1.34
CA VAL A 417 20.93 38.21 2.77
C VAL A 417 21.86 39.03 3.65
N GLU A 418 23.16 39.09 3.34
CA GLU A 418 24.14 39.89 4.09
C GLU A 418 23.79 41.38 4.08
N LYS A 419 23.28 41.90 2.95
CA LYS A 419 22.88 43.31 2.80
C LYS A 419 21.57 43.62 3.51
N GLU A 420 20.53 42.81 3.28
CA GLU A 420 19.15 43.12 3.73
C GLU A 420 18.82 42.54 5.11
N LYS A 421 19.56 41.52 5.56
CA LYS A 421 19.36 40.81 6.83
C LYS A 421 20.70 40.42 7.48
N PRO A 422 21.57 41.39 7.81
CA PRO A 422 22.90 41.12 8.38
C PRO A 422 22.83 40.35 9.71
N ASP A 423 21.73 40.44 10.44
CA ASP A 423 21.53 39.75 11.73
C ASP A 423 21.07 38.28 11.58
N ASP A 424 20.69 37.83 10.37
CA ASP A 424 20.23 36.45 10.10
C ASP A 424 21.43 35.50 9.91
N GLN A 425 22.27 35.40 10.94
CA GLN A 425 23.52 34.65 10.94
C GLN A 425 23.33 33.16 10.59
N ILE A 426 22.19 32.58 10.94
CA ILE A 426 21.87 31.19 10.60
C ILE A 426 21.71 31.03 9.09
N HIS A 427 21.01 31.95 8.43
CA HIS A 427 20.81 31.92 6.98
C HIS A 427 22.13 32.13 6.23
N ILE A 428 22.93 33.10 6.66
CA ILE A 428 24.26 33.37 6.13
C ILE A 428 25.16 32.13 6.28
N GLN A 429 25.19 31.52 7.47
CA GLN A 429 25.99 30.30 7.71
C GLN A 429 25.51 29.12 6.85
N THR A 430 24.21 28.94 6.71
CA THR A 430 23.62 27.83 5.93
C THR A 430 23.94 27.99 4.43
N LEU A 431 23.90 29.21 3.91
CA LEU A 431 24.26 29.50 2.52
C LEU A 431 25.75 29.28 2.25
N ASN A 432 26.61 29.76 3.14
CA ASN A 432 28.06 29.53 3.06
C ASN A 432 28.38 28.03 3.08
N GLU A 433 27.76 27.25 3.98
CA GLU A 433 27.96 25.79 4.02
C GLU A 433 27.53 25.11 2.70
N TYR A 434 26.43 25.56 2.11
CA TYR A 434 25.95 25.04 0.83
C TYR A 434 26.94 25.33 -0.30
N ILE A 435 27.39 26.58 -0.41
CA ILE A 435 28.37 27.02 -1.40
C ILE A 435 29.69 26.24 -1.23
N ASP A 436 30.14 26.03 0.00
CA ASP A 436 31.35 25.25 0.29
C ASP A 436 31.25 23.79 -0.17
N ILE A 437 30.10 23.14 0.03
CA ILE A 437 29.90 21.75 -0.42
C ILE A 437 29.86 21.68 -1.95
N LEU A 438 29.21 22.65 -2.61
CA LEU A 438 29.18 22.72 -4.07
C LEU A 438 30.57 22.99 -4.67
N ASN A 439 31.35 23.89 -4.09
CA ASN A 439 32.73 24.14 -4.53
C ASN A 439 33.64 22.91 -4.31
N TYR A 440 33.46 22.20 -3.20
CA TYR A 440 34.13 20.93 -2.96
C TYR A 440 33.79 19.90 -4.06
N LEU A 441 32.51 19.73 -4.37
CA LEU A 441 32.04 18.83 -5.44
C LEU A 441 32.61 19.20 -6.81
N LYS A 442 32.64 20.50 -7.14
CA LYS A 442 33.24 20.98 -8.38
C LYS A 442 34.72 20.60 -8.47
N SER A 443 35.49 20.82 -7.40
CA SER A 443 36.90 20.45 -7.33
C SER A 443 37.10 18.93 -7.51
N GLU A 444 36.29 18.10 -6.85
CA GLU A 444 36.33 16.64 -7.02
C GLU A 444 36.04 16.25 -8.48
N LEU A 445 35.02 16.86 -9.10
CA LEU A 445 34.69 16.62 -10.51
C LEU A 445 35.82 17.03 -11.46
N GLU A 446 36.45 18.20 -11.24
CA GLU A 446 37.56 18.70 -12.07
C GLU A 446 38.78 17.77 -11.99
N ASN A 447 38.98 17.09 -10.86
CA ASN A 447 40.07 16.14 -10.65
C ASN A 447 39.80 14.73 -11.19
N LEU A 448 38.57 14.40 -11.61
CA LEU A 448 38.26 13.09 -12.18
C LEU A 448 38.73 12.99 -13.63
N ASP A 449 39.54 11.97 -13.94
CA ASP A 449 40.01 11.66 -15.30
C ASP A 449 39.01 10.79 -16.09
N CYS A 450 37.78 11.27 -16.20
CA CYS A 450 36.75 10.61 -17.00
C CYS A 450 35.64 11.56 -17.47
N ASP A 451 35.05 11.26 -18.63
CA ASP A 451 34.00 12.08 -19.23
C ASP A 451 32.60 11.81 -18.66
N LYS A 452 32.33 10.58 -18.19
CA LYS A 452 31.04 10.21 -17.60
C LYS A 452 31.22 9.90 -16.12
N VAL A 453 30.47 10.61 -15.29
CA VAL A 453 30.60 10.55 -13.83
C VAL A 453 29.30 10.07 -13.23
N PHE A 454 29.40 9.19 -12.23
CA PHE A 454 28.28 8.73 -11.43
C PHE A 454 28.20 9.55 -10.14
N PHE A 455 27.03 10.14 -9.89
CA PHE A 455 26.76 11.00 -8.74
C PHE A 455 25.87 10.29 -7.72
N TYR A 456 26.10 10.50 -6.42
CA TYR A 456 25.23 9.97 -5.36
C TYR A 456 23.77 10.43 -5.58
N PRO A 457 22.78 9.52 -5.71
CA PRO A 457 21.45 9.84 -6.23
C PRO A 457 20.74 11.04 -5.56
N PRO A 458 20.70 11.14 -4.22
CA PRO A 458 20.07 12.28 -3.56
C PRO A 458 20.78 13.62 -3.82
N ALA A 459 22.09 13.59 -4.04
CA ALA A 459 22.85 14.80 -4.36
C ALA A 459 22.61 15.24 -5.82
N ALA A 460 22.57 14.27 -6.72
CA ALA A 460 22.30 14.48 -8.13
C ALA A 460 20.92 15.12 -8.36
N GLU A 461 19.90 14.65 -7.64
CA GLU A 461 18.54 15.19 -7.72
C GLU A 461 18.47 16.64 -7.24
N VAL A 462 19.13 16.95 -6.11
CA VAL A 462 19.19 18.32 -5.59
C VAL A 462 19.88 19.25 -6.60
N ILE A 463 21.02 18.85 -7.15
CA ILE A 463 21.78 19.66 -8.10
C ILE A 463 21.02 19.81 -9.43
N ASN A 464 20.52 18.71 -9.98
CA ASN A 464 19.87 18.70 -11.29
C ASN A 464 18.50 19.38 -11.26
N GLY A 465 17.68 19.11 -10.24
CA GLY A 465 16.38 19.77 -10.07
C GLY A 465 16.52 21.29 -9.98
N ARG A 466 17.52 21.76 -9.23
CA ARG A 466 17.80 23.20 -9.10
C ARG A 466 18.40 23.81 -10.37
N TYR A 467 19.24 23.08 -11.10
CA TYR A 467 19.78 23.54 -12.38
C TYR A 467 18.69 23.76 -13.43
N TYR A 468 17.73 22.84 -13.53
CA TYR A 468 16.57 22.99 -14.42
C TYR A 468 15.68 24.16 -14.00
N ASP A 469 15.41 24.34 -12.70
CA ASP A 469 14.66 25.50 -12.18
C ASP A 469 15.27 26.85 -12.59
N THR A 470 16.60 26.96 -12.49
CA THR A 470 17.34 28.18 -12.81
C THR A 470 17.41 28.45 -14.32
N ILE A 471 17.82 27.46 -15.12
CA ILE A 471 18.12 27.68 -16.54
C ILE A 471 16.89 27.58 -17.42
N VAL A 472 16.07 26.56 -17.23
CA VAL A 472 14.95 26.26 -18.16
C VAL A 472 13.78 27.21 -17.92
N PHE A 473 13.51 27.56 -16.67
CA PHE A 473 12.37 28.41 -16.34
C PHE A 473 12.72 29.90 -16.18
N GLY A 474 14.01 30.27 -16.28
CA GLY A 474 14.48 31.66 -16.16
C GLY A 474 14.06 32.34 -14.85
N LYS A 475 13.65 31.56 -13.84
CA LYS A 475 13.18 32.07 -12.57
C LYS A 475 14.41 32.29 -11.70
N PHE A 476 14.74 33.56 -11.50
CA PHE A 476 15.53 33.94 -10.34
C PHE A 476 14.81 33.37 -9.10
N ILE A 477 15.42 32.39 -8.45
CA ILE A 477 14.80 31.69 -7.32
C ILE A 477 14.64 32.71 -6.19
N GLY A 478 13.40 33.13 -5.96
CA GLY A 478 13.06 34.03 -4.86
C GLY A 478 13.48 33.42 -3.52
N LYS A 479 14.03 34.27 -2.65
CA LYS A 479 14.25 34.10 -1.21
C LYS A 479 14.27 32.64 -0.73
N PHE A 480 15.45 32.01 -0.74
CA PHE A 480 15.62 30.72 -0.06
C PHE A 480 15.25 30.86 1.42
N SER A 481 14.47 29.92 1.94
CA SER A 481 14.26 29.83 3.38
C SER A 481 15.33 28.93 3.99
N VAL A 482 15.80 29.27 5.19
CA VAL A 482 16.78 28.47 5.94
C VAL A 482 16.35 27.00 6.04
N LYS A 483 15.06 26.73 6.27
CA LYS A 483 14.52 25.36 6.38
C LYS A 483 14.64 24.55 5.09
N CYS A 484 14.49 25.20 3.94
CA CYS A 484 14.64 24.56 2.64
C CYS A 484 16.11 24.20 2.41
N LEU A 485 17.02 25.14 2.63
CA LEU A 485 18.46 24.90 2.53
C LEU A 485 18.95 23.82 3.51
N GLU A 486 18.49 23.83 4.76
CA GLU A 486 18.82 22.78 5.74
C GLU A 486 18.32 21.39 5.33
N SER A 487 17.17 21.31 4.65
CA SER A 487 16.64 20.04 4.16
C SER A 487 17.48 19.48 3.02
N GLU A 488 17.95 20.33 2.11
CA GLU A 488 18.83 19.97 1.00
C GLU A 488 20.24 19.61 1.48
N LEU A 489 20.79 20.38 2.42
CA LEU A 489 22.09 20.11 3.03
C LEU A 489 22.16 18.73 3.70
N ARG A 490 21.04 18.16 4.16
CA ARG A 490 21.03 16.77 4.67
C ARG A 490 21.39 15.74 3.60
N PHE A 491 21.07 16.02 2.34
CA PHE A 491 21.39 15.16 1.21
C PHE A 491 22.79 15.46 0.63
N LEU A 492 23.24 16.71 0.75
CA LEU A 492 24.56 17.13 0.26
C LEU A 492 25.71 16.84 1.23
N ARG A 493 25.51 16.93 2.56
CA ARG A 493 26.57 16.67 3.57
C ARG A 493 27.23 15.29 3.46
N PRO A 494 26.50 14.18 3.21
CA PRO A 494 27.11 12.86 3.11
C PRO A 494 28.09 12.71 1.94
N ILE A 495 28.05 13.58 0.95
CA ILE A 495 28.91 13.53 -0.24
C ILE A 495 30.40 13.53 0.11
N LYS A 496 30.82 14.25 1.15
CA LYS A 496 32.22 14.20 1.61
C LYS A 496 32.69 12.80 2.01
N SER A 497 31.75 11.89 2.26
CA SER A 497 31.97 10.50 2.64
C SER A 497 31.67 9.49 1.52
N TYR A 498 31.14 9.95 0.37
CA TYR A 498 30.84 9.10 -0.79
C TYR A 498 31.61 9.60 -2.01
N PRO A 499 32.59 8.83 -2.52
CA PRO A 499 33.40 9.28 -3.65
C PRO A 499 32.53 9.45 -4.89
N ILE A 500 32.68 10.59 -5.56
CA ILE A 500 32.25 10.75 -6.95
C ILE A 500 33.15 9.82 -7.77
N THR A 501 32.58 8.91 -8.55
CA THR A 501 33.37 7.89 -9.27
C THR A 501 33.12 7.92 -10.76
N CYS A 502 34.13 7.50 -11.52
CA CYS A 502 34.01 7.33 -12.95
C CYS A 502 33.02 6.21 -13.28
N LEU A 503 32.19 6.39 -14.31
CA LEU A 503 31.20 5.40 -14.71
C LEU A 503 31.85 4.03 -15.02
N SER A 504 33.09 4.02 -15.54
CA SER A 504 33.85 2.79 -15.79
C SER A 504 34.20 2.02 -14.50
N GLU A 505 34.43 2.72 -13.39
CA GLU A 505 34.70 2.12 -12.07
C GLU A 505 33.42 1.72 -11.36
N ALA A 506 32.37 2.54 -11.48
CA ALA A 506 31.03 2.19 -11.02
C ALA A 506 30.54 0.92 -11.74
N LYS A 507 30.70 0.84 -13.07
CA LYS A 507 30.39 -0.37 -13.87
C LYS A 507 31.23 -1.57 -13.47
N LYS A 508 32.51 -1.42 -13.13
CA LYS A 508 33.32 -2.54 -12.60
C LYS A 508 32.82 -3.01 -11.23
N SER A 509 32.31 -2.11 -10.41
CA SER A 509 31.75 -2.42 -9.09
C SER A 509 30.36 -3.07 -9.21
N ILE A 510 29.54 -2.60 -10.15
CA ILE A 510 28.21 -3.14 -10.49
C ILE A 510 28.34 -4.48 -11.21
N ALA A 511 29.24 -4.65 -12.18
CA ALA A 511 29.50 -5.94 -12.84
C ALA A 511 30.04 -7.01 -11.87
N LYS A 512 30.67 -6.59 -10.77
CA LYS A 512 31.05 -7.49 -9.67
C LYS A 512 29.86 -7.88 -8.79
N ALA A 513 28.82 -7.03 -8.74
CA ALA A 513 27.53 -7.28 -8.08
C ALA A 513 26.50 -8.01 -8.98
N GLU A 514 26.61 -7.94 -10.31
CA GLU A 514 25.75 -8.63 -11.30
C GLU A 514 25.91 -10.17 -11.32
N SER A 515 26.71 -10.74 -10.41
CA SER A 515 26.74 -12.19 -10.16
C SER A 515 25.64 -12.68 -9.18
N ILE A 516 24.70 -11.81 -8.80
CA ILE A 516 23.51 -12.12 -7.99
C ILE A 516 22.41 -12.75 -8.86
N PRO A 517 21.76 -13.87 -8.44
CA PRO A 517 20.86 -14.67 -9.28
C PRO A 517 19.40 -14.15 -9.38
N GLU A 518 19.16 -12.85 -9.15
CA GLU A 518 17.81 -12.25 -9.29
C GLU A 518 17.15 -12.40 -10.67
N PRO A 519 17.87 -12.43 -11.82
CA PRO A 519 17.23 -12.54 -13.14
C PRO A 519 16.37 -13.81 -13.32
N SER A 520 16.67 -14.88 -12.57
CA SER A 520 15.98 -16.16 -12.69
C SER A 520 14.53 -16.16 -12.18
N ILE A 521 14.14 -15.14 -11.39
CA ILE A 521 12.82 -15.05 -10.76
C ILE A 521 11.82 -14.35 -11.68
N LEU A 522 12.24 -13.30 -12.40
CA LEU A 522 11.38 -12.64 -13.41
C LEU A 522 11.07 -13.60 -14.56
N ALA A 523 12.01 -14.49 -14.90
CA ALA A 523 11.86 -15.53 -15.92
C ALA A 523 10.77 -16.59 -15.65
N ARG A 524 10.34 -16.76 -14.38
CA ARG A 524 9.54 -17.91 -13.94
C ARG A 524 8.17 -17.50 -13.42
N GLY A 525 7.13 -18.18 -13.89
CA GLY A 525 5.82 -18.25 -13.21
C GLY A 525 4.81 -17.15 -13.55
N LYS A 526 5.11 -16.23 -14.47
CA LYS A 526 4.09 -15.33 -15.04
C LYS A 526 3.30 -16.03 -16.15
N SER A 527 2.01 -15.72 -16.24
CA SER A 527 1.15 -16.32 -17.26
C SER A 527 1.54 -15.85 -18.66
N LYS A 528 1.24 -16.69 -19.66
CA LYS A 528 1.30 -16.35 -21.08
C LYS A 528 0.57 -15.03 -21.36
N SER A 529 -0.60 -14.85 -20.75
CA SER A 529 -1.40 -13.61 -20.87
C SER A 529 -0.69 -12.38 -20.31
N PHE A 530 0.01 -12.50 -19.19
CA PHE A 530 0.78 -11.39 -18.60
C PHE A 530 1.86 -10.91 -19.56
N TRP A 531 2.70 -11.81 -20.07
CA TRP A 531 3.80 -11.43 -20.96
C TRP A 531 3.32 -10.86 -22.28
N THR A 532 2.28 -11.46 -22.85
CA THR A 532 1.65 -10.98 -24.08
C THR A 532 1.12 -9.55 -23.90
N ASN A 533 0.46 -9.28 -22.78
CA ASN A 533 -0.04 -7.93 -22.45
C ASN A 533 1.12 -6.94 -22.22
N ALA A 534 2.16 -7.34 -21.49
CA ALA A 534 3.32 -6.50 -21.26
C ALA A 534 4.01 -6.08 -22.56
N ILE A 535 4.24 -7.04 -23.46
CA ILE A 535 4.83 -6.79 -24.79
C ILE A 535 3.91 -5.90 -25.63
N ASN A 536 2.59 -6.14 -25.62
CA ASN A 536 1.63 -5.29 -26.34
C ASN A 536 1.72 -3.82 -25.89
N ARG A 537 1.77 -3.55 -24.57
CA ARG A 537 1.88 -2.18 -24.07
C ARG A 537 3.17 -1.50 -24.51
N ILE A 538 4.28 -2.23 -24.51
CA ILE A 538 5.57 -1.71 -24.98
C ILE A 538 5.51 -1.39 -26.48
N ILE A 539 4.95 -2.29 -27.29
CA ILE A 539 4.78 -2.08 -28.74
C ILE A 539 3.89 -0.86 -29.01
N THR A 540 2.76 -0.72 -28.31
CA THR A 540 1.87 0.44 -28.47
C THR A 540 2.60 1.74 -28.15
N SER A 541 3.30 1.81 -27.01
CA SER A 541 4.06 3.01 -26.64
C SER A 541 5.16 3.36 -27.65
N LEU A 542 5.84 2.36 -28.20
CA LEU A 542 6.85 2.55 -29.26
C LEU A 542 6.24 3.06 -30.56
N LYS A 543 5.06 2.56 -30.94
CA LYS A 543 4.31 3.03 -32.12
C LYS A 543 3.87 4.47 -31.97
N ASP A 544 3.32 4.84 -30.81
CA ASP A 544 2.92 6.23 -30.53
C ASP A 544 4.14 7.16 -30.66
N ARG A 545 5.28 6.77 -30.10
CA ARG A 545 6.54 7.53 -30.23
C ARG A 545 7.06 7.59 -31.66
N PHE A 546 6.88 6.54 -32.46
CA PHE A 546 7.28 6.52 -33.87
C PHE A 546 6.62 7.67 -34.66
N PHE A 547 5.32 7.93 -34.40
CA PHE A 547 4.58 9.02 -35.04
C PHE A 547 5.01 10.42 -34.57
N HIS A 548 5.63 10.55 -33.41
CA HIS A 548 6.07 11.83 -32.83
C HIS A 548 7.58 12.11 -32.96
N THR A 549 8.32 11.33 -33.75
CA THR A 549 9.80 11.41 -33.86
C THR A 549 10.39 12.73 -34.38
N GLU A 550 9.58 13.70 -34.82
CA GLU A 550 10.08 15.01 -35.29
C GLU A 550 10.62 15.91 -34.17
N PHE A 551 10.34 15.64 -32.89
CA PHE A 551 10.58 16.61 -31.80
C PHE A 551 11.75 16.33 -30.84
N GLY A 552 12.57 15.27 -31.01
CA GLY A 552 13.52 14.85 -29.97
C GLY A 552 14.98 14.55 -30.36
N ILE A 553 15.33 14.55 -31.64
CA ILE A 553 16.65 14.05 -32.12
C ILE A 553 17.66 15.19 -32.17
N ILE A 554 17.87 15.91 -31.06
CA ILE A 554 18.77 17.08 -31.04
C ILE A 554 20.21 16.73 -30.61
N GLU A 555 20.48 15.56 -30.01
CA GLU A 555 21.83 15.28 -29.46
C GLU A 555 22.43 13.88 -29.71
N THR A 556 21.83 13.02 -30.54
CA THR A 556 22.40 11.67 -30.80
C THR A 556 23.21 11.61 -32.10
N LYS A 557 24.23 10.75 -32.15
CA LYS A 557 24.98 10.43 -33.38
C LYS A 557 24.17 9.66 -34.42
N PHE A 558 22.93 9.29 -34.12
CA PHE A 558 22.04 8.57 -35.02
C PHE A 558 21.31 9.55 -35.94
N SER A 559 21.28 9.26 -37.23
CA SER A 559 20.35 9.96 -38.11
C SER A 559 18.91 9.61 -37.73
N ALA A 560 17.97 10.51 -38.02
CA ALA A 560 16.55 10.26 -37.74
C ALA A 560 16.03 8.99 -38.44
N ASP A 561 16.55 8.70 -39.64
CA ASP A 561 16.22 7.50 -40.38
C ASP A 561 16.80 6.24 -39.74
N ASP A 562 18.03 6.28 -39.23
CA ASP A 562 18.64 5.15 -38.53
C ASP A 562 17.92 4.86 -37.21
N TYR A 563 17.50 5.89 -36.49
CA TYR A 563 16.72 5.72 -35.27
C TYR A 563 15.32 5.16 -35.55
N ARG A 564 14.65 5.64 -36.61
CA ARG A 564 13.36 5.08 -37.05
C ARG A 564 13.49 3.61 -37.46
N ARG A 565 14.53 3.24 -38.20
CA ARG A 565 14.83 1.84 -38.54
C ARG A 565 15.04 1.00 -37.30
N LEU A 566 15.83 1.48 -36.34
CA LEU A 566 16.06 0.77 -35.08
C LEU A 566 14.78 0.56 -34.27
N LEU A 567 13.89 1.56 -34.21
CA LEU A 567 12.59 1.42 -33.53
C LEU A 567 11.70 0.38 -34.23
N LEU A 568 11.68 0.37 -35.56
CA LEU A 568 10.94 -0.64 -36.34
C LEU A 568 11.51 -2.04 -36.09
N ASP A 569 12.83 -2.22 -36.17
CA ASP A 569 13.50 -3.49 -35.90
C ASP A 569 13.20 -3.99 -34.47
N TYR A 570 13.10 -3.07 -33.50
CA TYR A 570 12.75 -3.40 -32.12
C TYR A 570 11.28 -3.81 -31.98
N ILE A 571 10.36 -3.09 -32.63
CA ILE A 571 8.93 -3.45 -32.67
C ILE A 571 8.74 -4.82 -33.32
N ASP A 572 9.44 -5.09 -34.42
CA ASP A 572 9.37 -6.38 -35.12
C ASP A 572 9.92 -7.50 -34.24
N THR A 573 11.06 -7.29 -33.58
CA THR A 573 11.65 -8.26 -32.64
C THR A 573 10.72 -8.56 -31.45
N LEU A 574 10.04 -7.55 -30.89
CA LEU A 574 9.04 -7.75 -29.85
C LEU A 574 7.79 -8.47 -30.37
N THR A 575 7.40 -8.22 -31.62
CA THR A 575 6.28 -8.90 -32.27
C THR A 575 6.60 -10.37 -32.52
N ASP A 576 7.84 -10.69 -32.88
CA ASP A 576 8.32 -12.08 -33.00
C ASP A 576 8.32 -12.77 -31.64
N LEU A 577 8.81 -12.10 -30.58
CA LEU A 577 8.79 -12.64 -29.22
C LEU A 577 7.35 -12.92 -28.75
N LYS A 578 6.44 -11.97 -28.99
CA LYS A 578 5.01 -12.14 -28.70
C LYS A 578 4.44 -13.34 -29.47
N SER A 579 4.70 -13.44 -30.77
CA SER A 579 4.22 -14.55 -31.61
C SER A 579 4.75 -15.89 -31.14
N LYS A 580 6.03 -15.96 -30.73
CA LYS A 580 6.62 -17.14 -30.10
C LYS A 580 5.86 -17.52 -28.83
N ILE A 581 5.62 -16.56 -27.93
CA ILE A 581 4.86 -16.77 -26.69
C ILE A 581 3.43 -17.24 -26.98
N GLU A 582 2.74 -16.61 -27.94
CA GLU A 582 1.37 -16.96 -28.34
C GLU A 582 1.29 -18.35 -28.97
N SER A 583 2.34 -18.81 -29.65
CA SER A 583 2.43 -20.16 -30.24
C SER A 583 2.62 -21.29 -29.22
N LEU A 584 3.03 -20.98 -27.99
CA LEU A 584 3.22 -21.98 -26.93
C LEU A 584 1.87 -22.48 -26.40
N ASP A 585 1.66 -23.79 -26.42
CA ASP A 585 0.43 -24.45 -25.94
C ASP A 585 0.47 -24.72 -24.42
N CYS A 586 0.58 -23.64 -23.65
CA CYS A 586 0.60 -23.68 -22.18
C CYS A 586 0.25 -22.32 -21.57
N ASP A 587 -0.29 -22.34 -20.35
CA ASP A 587 -0.66 -21.11 -19.63
C ASP A 587 0.54 -20.42 -18.98
N ARG A 588 1.63 -21.17 -18.74
CA ARG A 588 2.85 -20.69 -18.08
C ARG A 588 4.04 -20.92 -18.98
N ILE A 589 4.80 -19.85 -19.21
CA ILE A 589 5.97 -19.84 -20.10
C ILE A 589 7.23 -19.49 -19.33
N TYR A 590 8.34 -20.07 -19.75
CA TYR A 590 9.67 -19.68 -19.32
C TYR A 590 10.19 -18.69 -20.36
N LEU A 591 10.53 -17.48 -19.91
CA LEU A 591 11.28 -16.50 -20.70
C LEU A 591 12.71 -16.50 -20.20
N HIS A 592 13.69 -16.44 -21.10
CA HIS A 592 15.08 -16.30 -20.69
C HIS A 592 15.22 -15.08 -19.76
N PRO A 593 15.95 -15.19 -18.62
CA PRO A 593 16.09 -14.13 -17.62
C PRO A 593 16.42 -12.75 -18.17
N ALA A 594 17.30 -12.68 -19.16
CA ALA A 594 17.68 -11.41 -19.78
C ALA A 594 16.51 -10.77 -20.54
N ILE A 595 15.70 -11.57 -21.26
CA ILE A 595 14.49 -11.08 -21.94
C ILE A 595 13.45 -10.65 -20.91
N ALA A 596 13.18 -11.49 -19.91
CA ALA A 596 12.20 -11.21 -18.87
C ALA A 596 12.48 -9.88 -18.16
N HIS A 597 13.75 -9.58 -17.89
CA HIS A 597 14.20 -8.32 -17.30
C HIS A 597 13.90 -7.13 -18.22
N ILE A 598 14.31 -7.19 -19.50
CA ILE A 598 14.06 -6.12 -20.48
C ILE A 598 12.56 -5.81 -20.57
N ILE A 599 11.71 -6.83 -20.71
CA ILE A 599 10.27 -6.65 -20.83
C ILE A 599 9.68 -6.09 -19.53
N TRP A 600 10.09 -6.62 -18.37
CA TRP A 600 9.57 -6.18 -17.08
C TRP A 600 9.91 -4.73 -16.77
N ASP A 601 11.15 -4.30 -17.02
CA ASP A 601 11.60 -2.93 -16.76
C ASP A 601 10.77 -1.94 -17.58
N LYS A 602 10.71 -2.13 -18.91
CA LYS A 602 9.93 -1.26 -19.81
C LYS A 602 8.45 -1.25 -19.43
N PHE A 603 7.88 -2.42 -19.12
CA PHE A 603 6.48 -2.51 -18.71
C PHE A 603 6.22 -1.78 -17.37
N SER A 604 7.12 -1.92 -16.40
CA SER A 604 7.00 -1.28 -15.08
C SER A 604 7.09 0.23 -15.17
N SER A 605 8.01 0.75 -15.99
CA SER A 605 8.12 2.20 -16.24
C SER A 605 6.86 2.73 -16.96
N LEU A 606 6.27 1.96 -17.89
CA LEU A 606 5.03 2.35 -18.59
C LEU A 606 3.77 2.30 -17.73
N THR A 607 3.77 1.54 -16.63
CA THR A 607 2.57 1.30 -15.80
C THR A 607 2.59 2.00 -14.45
N SER A 608 3.69 2.66 -14.08
CA SER A 608 3.84 3.34 -12.79
C SER A 608 3.12 4.70 -12.78
N PRO A 609 2.06 4.89 -11.95
CA PRO A 609 1.33 6.15 -11.90
C PRO A 609 2.20 7.25 -11.27
N GLY A 610 2.44 8.34 -12.01
CA GLY A 610 3.13 9.54 -11.54
C GLY A 610 4.54 9.76 -12.09
N LEU A 611 5.05 8.84 -12.91
CA LEU A 611 6.26 9.02 -13.71
C LEU A 611 5.87 9.05 -15.19
N PHE A 612 5.26 10.15 -15.64
CA PHE A 612 5.27 10.51 -17.07
C PHE A 612 6.67 10.99 -17.52
N SER A 613 7.73 10.54 -16.86
CA SER A 613 9.09 10.75 -17.33
C SER A 613 9.31 9.78 -18.48
N ASP A 614 9.59 10.34 -19.64
CA ASP A 614 9.96 9.63 -20.84
C ASP A 614 10.77 8.36 -20.56
N VAL A 615 10.21 7.20 -20.89
CA VAL A 615 11.03 6.00 -21.08
C VAL A 615 12.02 6.35 -22.18
N GLU A 616 13.24 6.71 -21.80
CA GLU A 616 14.28 7.12 -22.75
C GLU A 616 14.71 5.90 -23.56
N PHE A 617 14.21 5.81 -24.78
CA PHE A 617 14.59 4.81 -25.76
C PHE A 617 15.91 5.21 -26.43
N HIS A 618 17.00 5.16 -25.67
CA HIS A 618 18.32 5.46 -26.22
C HIS A 618 18.71 4.44 -27.30
N PRO A 619 19.18 4.87 -28.49
CA PRO A 619 19.51 3.97 -29.59
C PRO A 619 20.52 2.88 -29.22
N GLU A 620 21.53 3.22 -28.43
CA GLU A 620 22.57 2.28 -27.98
C GLU A 620 22.01 1.20 -27.06
N VAL A 621 21.05 1.57 -26.20
CA VAL A 621 20.38 0.65 -25.28
C VAL A 621 19.41 -0.24 -26.05
N LEU A 622 18.60 0.34 -26.92
CA LEU A 622 17.68 -0.39 -27.80
C LEU A 622 18.40 -1.45 -28.64
N ASN A 623 19.55 -1.12 -29.22
CA ASN A 623 20.29 -2.06 -30.06
C ASN A 623 20.89 -3.21 -29.22
N ALA A 624 21.33 -2.94 -27.99
CA ALA A 624 21.79 -3.98 -27.06
C ALA A 624 20.65 -4.88 -26.58
N GLU A 625 19.52 -4.28 -26.19
CA GLU A 625 18.29 -5.00 -25.79
C GLU A 625 17.78 -5.89 -26.95
N LEU A 626 17.75 -5.35 -28.18
CA LEU A 626 17.36 -6.06 -29.40
C LEU A 626 18.20 -7.31 -29.62
N GLN A 627 19.53 -7.20 -29.49
CA GLN A 627 20.43 -8.33 -29.68
C GLN A 627 20.19 -9.41 -28.62
N VAL A 628 20.01 -9.02 -27.36
CA VAL A 628 19.68 -9.96 -26.26
C VAL A 628 18.37 -10.69 -26.53
N ILE A 629 17.33 -10.00 -27.02
CA ILE A 629 16.05 -10.65 -27.35
C ILE A 629 16.25 -11.62 -28.51
N LYS A 630 16.93 -11.23 -29.59
CA LYS A 630 17.20 -12.11 -30.74
C LYS A 630 18.00 -13.34 -30.37
N ASP A 631 19.02 -13.20 -29.53
CA ASP A 631 19.91 -14.30 -29.15
C ASP A 631 19.20 -15.36 -28.28
N HIS A 632 18.17 -14.96 -27.53
CA HIS A 632 17.51 -15.82 -26.53
C HIS A 632 16.02 -16.10 -26.80
N ILE A 633 15.45 -15.60 -27.91
CA ILE A 633 14.01 -15.76 -28.21
C ILE A 633 13.59 -17.24 -28.28
N ASP A 634 14.45 -18.08 -28.84
CA ASP A 634 14.19 -19.52 -29.00
C ASP A 634 14.27 -20.32 -27.70
N GLU A 635 14.84 -19.74 -26.65
CA GLU A 635 14.84 -20.31 -25.30
C GLU A 635 13.49 -20.13 -24.58
N THR A 636 12.56 -19.39 -25.19
CA THR A 636 11.20 -19.22 -24.68
C THR A 636 10.39 -20.50 -24.91
N VAL A 637 10.07 -21.21 -23.83
CA VAL A 637 9.43 -22.54 -23.85
C VAL A 637 8.31 -22.67 -22.82
N CYS A 638 7.46 -23.69 -22.97
CA CYS A 638 6.43 -23.99 -21.98
C CYS A 638 7.03 -24.45 -20.65
N ILE A 639 6.56 -23.88 -19.54
CA ILE A 639 6.95 -24.33 -18.19
C ILE A 639 6.57 -25.80 -18.04
N ASP A 640 5.40 -26.24 -18.47
CA ASP A 640 4.95 -27.65 -18.32
C ASP A 640 5.82 -28.67 -19.07
N SER A 641 6.55 -28.22 -20.11
CA SER A 641 7.54 -29.04 -20.82
C SER A 641 8.95 -28.96 -20.21
N ALA A 642 9.30 -27.80 -19.63
CA ALA A 642 10.55 -27.59 -18.90
C ALA A 642 10.49 -28.20 -17.48
N THR A 643 9.30 -28.38 -16.91
CA THR A 643 9.10 -28.91 -15.56
C THR A 643 9.17 -30.43 -15.48
N LYS A 644 9.14 -31.14 -16.60
CA LYS A 644 9.65 -32.54 -16.64
C LYS A 644 11.15 -32.60 -16.31
N SER A 645 11.86 -31.48 -16.33
CA SER A 645 13.15 -31.28 -15.66
C SER A 645 13.10 -30.15 -14.63
N ILE A 646 12.05 -30.03 -13.79
CA ILE A 646 12.28 -29.47 -12.45
C ILE A 646 13.35 -30.37 -11.87
N ALA A 647 14.58 -29.88 -11.85
CA ALA A 647 15.68 -30.55 -11.23
C ALA A 647 15.19 -31.00 -9.86
N LYS A 648 15.33 -32.29 -9.57
CA LYS A 648 15.30 -32.86 -8.22
C LYS A 648 16.22 -32.01 -7.36
N SER A 649 15.70 -30.91 -6.82
CA SER A 649 16.51 -29.96 -6.09
C SER A 649 16.53 -30.47 -4.67
N SER A 650 17.24 -31.57 -4.44
CA SER A 650 17.47 -32.04 -3.08
C SER A 650 17.95 -30.87 -2.23
N MET A 651 17.46 -30.78 -0.99
CA MET A 651 17.88 -29.78 -0.02
C MET A 651 19.37 -29.44 -0.14
N PRO A 652 19.73 -28.17 -0.44
CA PRO A 652 21.12 -27.77 -0.54
C PRO A 652 21.86 -28.05 0.76
N TYR A 653 23.08 -28.54 0.64
CA TYR A 653 23.95 -28.83 1.80
C TYR A 653 23.33 -29.85 2.77
N PRO A 654 22.96 -31.06 2.32
CA PRO A 654 22.28 -32.05 3.17
C PRO A 654 23.15 -32.52 4.35
N GLU A 655 24.47 -32.39 4.25
CA GLU A 655 25.44 -32.73 5.30
C GLU A 655 25.73 -31.57 6.28
N GLY A 656 25.12 -30.40 6.07
CA GLY A 656 25.37 -29.19 6.85
C GLY A 656 25.97 -28.06 6.02
N LEU A 657 25.77 -26.81 6.48
CA LEU A 657 26.26 -25.63 5.78
C LEU A 657 27.80 -25.58 5.69
N PRO A 658 28.35 -25.08 4.57
CA PRO A 658 29.78 -24.85 4.45
C PRO A 658 30.23 -23.74 5.41
N GLU A 659 31.50 -23.76 5.83
CA GLU A 659 32.09 -22.67 6.60
C GLU A 659 32.15 -21.40 5.72
N ILE A 660 31.44 -20.35 6.14
CA ILE A 660 31.31 -19.10 5.39
C ILE A 660 32.44 -18.15 5.81
N LYS A 661 33.32 -17.82 4.86
CA LYS A 661 34.54 -17.03 5.11
C LYS A 661 34.37 -15.54 4.79
N ASP A 662 33.39 -15.21 3.96
CA ASP A 662 33.13 -13.85 3.49
C ASP A 662 31.65 -13.64 3.13
N GLU A 663 31.29 -12.37 2.93
CA GLU A 663 29.92 -11.93 2.59
C GLU A 663 29.41 -12.51 1.26
N PHE A 664 30.32 -12.70 0.31
CA PHE A 664 29.97 -13.23 -1.00
C PHE A 664 29.55 -14.70 -0.90
N GLN A 665 30.31 -15.51 -0.18
CA GLN A 665 29.94 -16.89 0.13
C GLN A 665 28.64 -16.96 0.93
N ALA A 666 28.44 -16.06 1.88
CA ALA A 666 27.22 -15.99 2.68
C ALA A 666 25.98 -15.76 1.80
N SER A 667 26.09 -14.81 0.88
CA SER A 667 25.05 -14.48 -0.09
C SER A 667 24.76 -15.67 -1.01
N GLN A 668 25.78 -16.34 -1.53
CA GLN A 668 25.60 -17.53 -2.37
C GLN A 668 24.89 -18.67 -1.64
N VAL A 669 25.27 -18.93 -0.38
CA VAL A 669 24.60 -19.93 0.46
C VAL A 669 23.14 -19.54 0.67
N PHE A 670 22.87 -18.28 1.06
CA PHE A 670 21.52 -17.75 1.23
C PHE A 670 20.64 -17.98 0.00
N TYR A 671 21.08 -17.52 -1.18
CA TYR A 671 20.28 -17.61 -2.40
C TYR A 671 20.02 -19.05 -2.83
N LYS A 672 20.95 -19.98 -2.62
CA LYS A 672 20.71 -21.41 -2.88
C LYS A 672 19.63 -21.98 -1.98
N LEU A 673 19.67 -21.66 -0.69
CA LEU A 673 18.65 -22.09 0.28
C LEU A 673 17.28 -21.48 -0.04
N ASP A 674 17.23 -20.19 -0.37
CA ASP A 674 15.98 -19.49 -0.68
C ASP A 674 15.36 -19.96 -2.00
N ALA A 675 16.19 -20.24 -3.02
CA ALA A 675 15.73 -20.82 -4.27
C ALA A 675 15.10 -22.21 -4.06
N TYR A 676 15.73 -23.05 -3.22
CA TYR A 676 15.17 -24.35 -2.83
C TYR A 676 13.82 -24.20 -2.14
N ARG A 677 13.72 -23.36 -1.11
CA ARG A 677 12.47 -23.07 -0.40
C ARG A 677 11.34 -22.70 -1.36
N ARG A 678 11.58 -21.71 -2.23
CA ARG A 678 10.56 -21.22 -3.17
C ARG A 678 10.12 -22.29 -4.16
N SER A 679 11.06 -23.10 -4.65
CA SER A 679 10.77 -24.23 -5.55
C SER A 679 9.82 -25.24 -4.90
N ILE A 680 10.11 -25.68 -3.67
CA ILE A 680 9.25 -26.64 -2.99
C ILE A 680 7.91 -26.01 -2.58
N ALA A 681 7.91 -24.76 -2.09
CA ALA A 681 6.67 -24.04 -1.76
C ALA A 681 5.73 -23.93 -2.98
N GLU A 682 6.27 -23.61 -4.16
CA GLU A 682 5.47 -23.55 -5.39
C GLU A 682 4.92 -24.92 -5.79
N GLN A 683 5.73 -25.99 -5.69
CA GLN A 683 5.27 -27.35 -5.96
C GLN A 683 4.13 -27.76 -5.02
N ILE A 684 4.26 -27.44 -3.72
CA ILE A 684 3.21 -27.67 -2.73
C ILE A 684 1.94 -26.88 -3.11
N GLU A 685 2.05 -25.59 -3.41
CA GLU A 685 0.88 -24.77 -3.78
C GLU A 685 0.17 -25.29 -5.03
N GLN A 686 0.92 -25.66 -6.07
CA GLN A 686 0.34 -26.20 -7.31
C GLN A 686 -0.42 -27.49 -7.03
N MET A 687 0.16 -28.38 -6.23
CA MET A 687 -0.47 -29.63 -5.82
C MET A 687 -1.72 -29.39 -4.97
N LEU A 688 -1.66 -28.48 -3.99
CA LEU A 688 -2.82 -28.12 -3.15
C LEU A 688 -3.98 -27.48 -3.95
N ARG A 689 -3.72 -26.89 -5.12
CA ARG A 689 -4.76 -26.31 -5.98
C ARG A 689 -5.50 -27.36 -6.83
N THR A 690 -5.04 -28.61 -6.87
CA THR A 690 -5.72 -29.69 -7.61
C THR A 690 -7.13 -29.92 -7.06
N LYS A 691 -8.09 -30.28 -7.92
CA LYS A 691 -9.50 -30.43 -7.52
C LYS A 691 -9.77 -31.66 -6.65
N ASP A 692 -8.83 -32.60 -6.59
CA ASP A 692 -8.99 -33.91 -5.95
C ASP A 692 -8.71 -33.92 -4.43
N ILE A 693 -8.43 -32.76 -3.84
CA ILE A 693 -8.19 -32.61 -2.39
C ILE A 693 -9.44 -32.04 -1.74
N ASP A 694 -9.88 -32.67 -0.64
CA ASP A 694 -10.94 -32.15 0.21
C ASP A 694 -10.74 -30.64 0.53
N PRO A 695 -11.74 -29.78 0.34
CA PRO A 695 -11.60 -28.33 0.51
C PRO A 695 -11.10 -27.90 1.89
N ASP A 696 -11.50 -28.59 2.97
CA ASP A 696 -11.12 -28.22 4.33
C ASP A 696 -9.65 -28.57 4.59
N ILE A 697 -9.23 -29.77 4.16
CA ILE A 697 -7.82 -30.21 4.26
C ILE A 697 -6.93 -29.29 3.44
N ARG A 698 -7.38 -28.92 2.23
CA ARG A 698 -6.68 -27.97 1.36
C ARG A 698 -6.49 -26.63 2.04
N GLN A 699 -7.56 -26.07 2.60
CA GLN A 699 -7.53 -24.77 3.27
C GLN A 699 -6.63 -24.81 4.51
N GLN A 700 -6.68 -25.90 5.27
CA GLN A 700 -5.80 -26.11 6.42
C GLN A 700 -4.33 -26.16 5.99
N ALA A 701 -3.99 -26.95 4.97
CA ALA A 701 -2.63 -27.07 4.44
C ALA A 701 -2.10 -25.73 3.89
N LEU A 702 -2.91 -25.00 3.13
CA LEU A 702 -2.56 -23.67 2.61
C LEU A 702 -2.36 -22.65 3.74
N THR A 703 -3.17 -22.69 4.78
CA THR A 703 -3.03 -21.80 5.95
C THR A 703 -1.71 -22.06 6.68
N HIS A 704 -1.37 -23.32 6.93
CA HIS A 704 -0.09 -23.67 7.55
C HIS A 704 1.10 -23.34 6.65
N LEU A 705 1.02 -23.60 5.35
CA LEU A 705 2.05 -23.21 4.38
C LEU A 705 2.29 -21.70 4.39
N SER A 706 1.24 -20.91 4.23
CA SER A 706 1.32 -19.44 4.21
C SER A 706 1.92 -18.87 5.50
N TYR A 707 1.49 -19.39 6.66
CA TYR A 707 2.06 -18.97 7.94
C TYR A 707 3.54 -19.32 8.05
N TYR A 708 3.92 -20.56 7.72
CA TYR A 708 5.29 -21.04 7.80
C TYR A 708 6.21 -20.26 6.85
N ASP A 709 5.76 -20.04 5.63
CA ASP A 709 6.48 -19.31 4.59
C ASP A 709 6.66 -17.84 4.95
N SER A 710 5.66 -17.21 5.58
CA SER A 710 5.82 -15.87 6.15
C SER A 710 6.93 -15.82 7.20
N LYS A 711 7.08 -16.84 8.05
CA LYS A 711 8.13 -16.87 9.09
C LYS A 711 9.52 -17.10 8.52
N LEU A 712 9.65 -17.95 7.50
CA LEU A 712 10.90 -18.07 6.75
C LEU A 712 11.25 -16.77 6.02
N SER A 713 10.26 -16.05 5.50
CA SER A 713 10.48 -14.74 4.87
C SER A 713 11.05 -13.71 5.86
N ASP A 714 10.55 -13.69 7.09
CA ASP A 714 11.09 -12.82 8.15
C ASP A 714 12.59 -13.11 8.41
N LEU A 715 12.97 -14.40 8.40
CA LEU A 715 14.35 -14.84 8.62
C LEU A 715 15.25 -14.54 7.41
N ALA A 716 14.76 -14.80 6.20
CA ALA A 716 15.42 -14.44 4.96
C ALA A 716 15.73 -12.93 4.92
N PHE A 717 14.77 -12.10 5.35
CA PHE A 717 14.96 -10.65 5.45
C PHE A 717 16.03 -10.28 6.49
N ALA A 718 16.05 -10.92 7.65
CA ALA A 718 17.07 -10.66 8.66
C ALA A 718 18.49 -11.00 8.18
N ILE A 719 18.65 -12.06 7.38
CA ILE A 719 19.92 -12.42 6.73
C ILE A 719 20.34 -11.32 5.76
N LEU A 720 19.44 -10.90 4.87
CA LEU A 720 19.71 -9.84 3.89
C LEU A 720 20.04 -8.50 4.56
N GLU A 721 19.35 -8.14 5.64
CA GLU A 721 19.63 -6.93 6.41
C GLU A 721 21.07 -6.92 6.96
N GLU A 722 21.53 -8.04 7.53
CA GLU A 722 22.90 -8.15 8.05
C GLU A 722 23.96 -8.25 6.94
N LEU A 723 23.63 -8.84 5.78
CA LEU A 723 24.50 -8.85 4.60
C LEU A 723 24.66 -7.44 4.00
N HIS A 724 23.63 -6.59 4.05
CA HIS A 724 23.68 -5.23 3.50
C HIS A 724 24.33 -4.20 4.44
N HIS A 725 24.73 -4.59 5.65
CA HIS A 725 25.43 -3.69 6.56
C HIS A 725 26.86 -3.37 6.06
N SER A 726 27.28 -2.11 6.19
CA SER A 726 28.62 -1.64 5.78
C SER A 726 29.80 -2.37 6.43
N LYS A 727 29.53 -3.09 7.53
CA LYS A 727 30.46 -4.04 8.14
C LYS A 727 29.67 -5.29 8.52
N VAL A 728 29.66 -6.26 7.63
CA VAL A 728 28.97 -7.54 7.81
C VAL A 728 29.54 -8.29 9.01
N ASP A 729 28.68 -8.60 9.98
CA ASP A 729 29.02 -9.49 11.08
C ASP A 729 28.81 -10.95 10.63
N LEU A 730 29.86 -11.54 10.05
CA LEU A 730 29.84 -12.91 9.56
C LEU A 730 29.49 -13.94 10.64
N THR A 731 29.70 -13.63 11.93
CA THR A 731 29.28 -14.54 13.01
C THR A 731 27.75 -14.58 13.10
N THR A 732 27.13 -13.41 13.09
CA THR A 732 25.67 -13.28 13.10
C THR A 732 25.05 -13.86 11.83
N VAL A 733 25.63 -13.57 10.65
CA VAL A 733 25.15 -14.11 9.37
C VAL A 733 25.24 -15.64 9.33
N ASN A 734 26.35 -16.24 9.79
CA ASN A 734 26.49 -17.70 9.88
C ASN A 734 25.43 -18.33 10.77
N MET A 735 25.12 -17.71 11.92
CA MET A 735 24.08 -18.20 12.82
C MET A 735 22.69 -18.12 12.17
N LEU A 736 22.34 -16.99 11.55
CA LEU A 736 21.06 -16.81 10.87
C LEU A 736 20.92 -17.77 9.67
N LEU A 737 21.98 -17.99 8.91
CA LEU A 737 21.99 -18.95 7.80
C LEU A 737 21.80 -20.38 8.28
N ASN A 738 22.50 -20.79 9.34
CA ASN A 738 22.33 -22.11 9.94
C ASN A 738 20.89 -22.33 10.41
N ASP A 739 20.34 -21.31 11.07
CA ASP A 739 18.97 -21.39 11.54
C ASP A 739 17.95 -21.37 10.38
N TYR A 740 18.23 -20.67 9.27
CA TYR A 740 17.42 -20.71 8.05
C TYR A 740 17.48 -22.09 7.40
N TRP A 741 18.67 -22.66 7.26
CA TRP A 741 18.87 -24.02 6.76
C TRP A 741 18.11 -25.05 7.61
N LEU A 742 18.20 -24.97 8.94
CA LEU A 742 17.44 -25.85 9.83
C LEU A 742 15.92 -25.68 9.68
N ALA A 743 15.46 -24.44 9.46
CA ALA A 743 14.05 -24.14 9.21
C ALA A 743 13.56 -24.62 7.84
N LEU A 744 14.44 -25.07 6.94
CA LEU A 744 14.05 -25.69 5.67
C LEU A 744 13.88 -27.22 5.74
N HIS A 745 14.22 -27.87 6.86
CA HIS A 745 14.04 -29.31 7.00
C HIS A 745 12.60 -29.80 6.77
N PRO A 746 11.54 -29.11 7.25
CA PRO A 746 10.18 -29.53 6.95
C PRO A 746 9.86 -29.51 5.44
N TYR A 747 10.47 -28.60 4.67
CA TYR A 747 10.35 -28.61 3.21
C TYR A 747 11.06 -29.82 2.58
N ALA A 748 12.21 -30.24 3.11
CA ALA A 748 12.89 -31.47 2.66
C ALA A 748 12.09 -32.73 2.97
N GLU A 749 11.50 -32.82 4.17
CA GLU A 749 10.62 -33.93 4.51
C GLU A 749 9.39 -33.97 3.59
N ILE A 750 8.79 -32.82 3.28
CA ILE A 750 7.67 -32.74 2.33
C ILE A 750 8.12 -33.09 0.91
N GLU A 751 9.31 -32.67 0.47
CA GLU A 751 9.88 -33.05 -0.83
C GLU A 751 10.04 -34.57 -0.94
N ASP A 752 10.56 -35.23 0.10
CA ASP A 752 10.67 -36.69 0.14
C ASP A 752 9.29 -37.35 0.00
N PHE A 753 8.26 -36.79 0.64
CA PHE A 753 6.87 -37.26 0.52
C PHE A 753 6.29 -37.02 -0.88
N LEU A 754 6.52 -35.86 -1.48
CA LEU A 754 6.07 -35.53 -2.84
C LEU A 754 6.68 -36.49 -3.88
N ASN A 755 7.91 -36.94 -3.64
CA ASN A 755 8.62 -37.85 -4.53
C ASN A 755 8.36 -39.34 -4.24
N ALA A 756 7.73 -39.68 -3.12
CA ALA A 756 7.44 -41.06 -2.75
C ALA A 756 6.23 -41.60 -3.53
N TYR A 757 6.38 -42.80 -4.11
CA TYR A 757 5.29 -43.46 -4.84
C TYR A 757 4.20 -43.96 -3.87
N GLY A 758 2.93 -43.77 -4.26
CA GLY A 758 1.78 -44.43 -3.61
C GLY A 758 0.96 -43.57 -2.66
N TYR A 759 1.30 -42.30 -2.48
CA TYR A 759 0.49 -41.34 -1.71
C TYR A 759 -0.51 -40.62 -2.61
N THR A 760 -1.73 -40.41 -2.12
CA THR A 760 -2.71 -39.55 -2.78
C THR A 760 -2.41 -38.08 -2.50
N TYR A 761 -2.89 -37.15 -3.32
CA TYR A 761 -2.74 -35.71 -3.03
C TYR A 761 -3.35 -35.31 -1.68
N GLN A 762 -4.39 -36.01 -1.24
CA GLN A 762 -4.99 -35.80 0.08
C GLN A 762 -4.07 -36.23 1.23
N ASP A 763 -3.37 -37.36 1.08
CA ASP A 763 -2.36 -37.80 2.06
C ASP A 763 -1.22 -36.78 2.18
N ILE A 764 -0.77 -36.26 1.05
CA ILE A 764 0.29 -35.25 1.00
C ILE A 764 -0.17 -33.95 1.65
N ALA A 765 -1.41 -33.50 1.38
CA ALA A 765 -1.97 -32.30 1.99
C ALA A 765 -2.08 -32.41 3.52
N LEU A 766 -2.51 -33.57 4.04
CA LEU A 766 -2.54 -33.86 5.48
C LEU A 766 -1.14 -33.85 6.10
N GLU A 767 -0.16 -34.41 5.39
CA GLU A 767 1.23 -34.43 5.85
C GLU A 767 1.82 -33.02 5.91
N ILE A 768 1.57 -32.17 4.90
CA ILE A 768 1.96 -30.75 4.91
C ILE A 768 1.36 -30.04 6.12
N ALA A 769 0.05 -30.16 6.34
CA ALA A 769 -0.63 -29.55 7.48
C ALA A 769 0.01 -30.03 8.81
N SER A 770 0.30 -31.33 8.95
CA SER A 770 0.92 -31.90 10.15
C SER A 770 2.35 -31.44 10.37
N LYS A 771 3.19 -31.45 9.34
CA LYS A 771 4.62 -31.14 9.43
C LYS A 771 4.85 -29.66 9.69
N LEU A 772 4.13 -28.80 8.98
CA LEU A 772 4.28 -27.36 9.14
C LEU A 772 3.68 -26.89 10.48
N SER A 773 2.52 -27.41 10.89
CA SER A 773 1.91 -27.08 12.20
C SER A 773 2.80 -27.44 13.39
N LYS A 774 3.40 -28.65 13.41
CA LYS A 774 4.35 -29.05 14.46
C LYS A 774 5.57 -28.14 14.50
N SER A 775 6.05 -27.76 13.31
CA SER A 775 7.22 -26.92 13.13
C SER A 775 6.98 -25.46 13.52
N HIS A 776 5.72 -24.99 13.57
CA HIS A 776 5.37 -23.65 14.08
C HIS A 776 5.90 -23.42 15.50
N SER A 777 5.81 -24.44 16.35
CA SER A 777 6.23 -24.33 17.76
C SER A 777 7.75 -24.17 17.90
N THR A 778 8.52 -24.71 16.95
CA THR A 778 9.99 -24.61 16.89
C THR A 778 10.39 -23.24 16.33
N LEU A 779 9.74 -22.78 15.26
CA LEU A 779 9.96 -21.48 14.60
C LEU A 779 9.44 -20.26 15.37
N THR A 780 8.69 -20.45 16.45
CA THR A 780 8.28 -19.33 17.33
C THR A 780 9.09 -19.27 18.62
N LYS A 781 9.70 -20.38 19.07
CA LYS A 781 10.47 -20.45 20.32
C LYS A 781 11.88 -19.87 20.22
N SER A 782 12.50 -19.88 19.04
CA SER A 782 13.87 -19.36 18.85
C SER A 782 13.95 -17.91 18.33
N TRP A 783 12.83 -17.26 18.02
CA TRP A 783 12.82 -16.16 17.04
C TRP A 783 12.19 -14.82 17.45
N THR A 784 12.03 -14.53 18.74
CA THR A 784 12.36 -13.16 19.14
C THR A 784 13.87 -13.02 18.95
N PRO A 785 14.43 -11.86 18.55
CA PRO A 785 15.88 -11.68 18.47
C PRO A 785 16.44 -11.61 19.89
N ILE A 786 16.30 -12.72 20.59
CA ILE A 786 16.81 -13.08 21.88
C ILE A 786 18.31 -12.88 21.84
N GLU A 787 18.98 -12.99 20.70
CA GLU A 787 20.41 -12.75 20.56
C GLU A 787 20.77 -11.26 20.44
N LYS A 788 19.90 -10.43 19.87
CA LYS A 788 20.05 -8.96 19.91
C LYS A 788 19.92 -8.43 21.34
N ILE A 789 19.17 -9.15 22.18
CA ILE A 789 18.88 -8.82 23.58
C ILE A 789 19.87 -9.52 24.52
N VAL A 790 20.12 -10.81 24.35
CA VAL A 790 20.96 -11.71 25.16
C VAL A 790 22.24 -12.03 24.39
N ARG A 791 23.34 -11.40 24.81
CA ARG A 791 24.63 -11.49 24.12
C ARG A 791 25.78 -11.38 25.11
N ARG A 792 27.01 -11.56 24.64
CA ARG A 792 28.19 -11.36 25.47
C ARG A 792 28.23 -9.94 26.03
N CYS A 793 28.62 -9.81 27.29
CA CYS A 793 28.68 -8.50 27.94
C CYS A 793 29.79 -7.67 27.31
N TYR A 794 29.50 -6.42 26.95
CA TYR A 794 30.50 -5.48 26.41
C TYR A 794 31.71 -5.28 27.34
N ASP A 795 31.45 -5.31 28.64
CA ASP A 795 32.40 -5.14 29.74
C ASP A 795 33.04 -6.45 30.22
N ALA A 796 32.47 -7.61 29.84
CA ALA A 796 32.93 -8.93 30.24
C ALA A 796 32.59 -9.98 29.17
N PRO A 797 33.37 -10.08 28.08
CA PRO A 797 33.03 -10.91 26.91
C PRO A 797 32.87 -12.41 27.22
N SER A 798 33.46 -12.92 28.31
CA SER A 798 33.29 -14.30 28.78
C SER A 798 31.94 -14.57 29.44
N LYS A 799 31.13 -13.53 29.71
CA LYS A 799 29.83 -13.61 30.39
C LYS A 799 28.70 -13.12 29.49
N TRP A 800 27.47 -13.49 29.83
CA TRP A 800 26.25 -13.17 29.10
C TRP A 800 25.44 -12.05 29.77
N CYS A 801 24.85 -11.17 28.99
CA CYS A 801 24.09 -10.02 29.45
C CYS A 801 22.80 -9.86 28.66
N VAL A 802 21.77 -9.37 29.32
CA VAL A 802 20.49 -8.96 28.69
C VAL A 802 20.54 -7.46 28.46
N TYR A 803 20.21 -7.00 27.26
CA TYR A 803 20.28 -5.63 26.80
C TYR A 803 18.93 -5.16 26.23
N SER A 804 18.70 -3.86 26.17
CA SER A 804 17.49 -3.29 25.60
C SER A 804 17.42 -3.48 24.09
N GLU A 805 16.22 -3.72 23.59
CA GLU A 805 15.93 -3.82 22.16
C GLU A 805 16.12 -2.49 21.41
N LYS A 806 16.06 -1.35 22.10
CA LYS A 806 16.43 -0.06 21.52
C LYS A 806 17.85 0.31 21.91
N LYS A 807 18.62 0.83 20.95
CA LYS A 807 19.90 1.52 21.21
C LYS A 807 19.59 2.90 21.79
N ASP A 808 20.42 3.36 22.71
CA ASP A 808 20.40 4.75 23.12
C ASP A 808 20.90 5.61 21.95
N PRO A 809 20.12 6.61 21.47
CA PRO A 809 20.48 7.41 20.32
C PRO A 809 21.71 8.28 20.54
N LYS A 810 22.05 8.62 21.79
CA LYS A 810 23.23 9.43 22.12
C LYS A 810 24.52 8.61 22.15
N THR A 811 24.44 7.37 22.64
CA THR A 811 25.64 6.53 22.84
C THR A 811 25.81 5.42 21.82
N GLY A 812 24.79 5.13 21.00
CA GLY A 812 24.74 3.99 20.09
C GLY A 812 24.73 2.62 20.77
N LYS A 813 24.84 2.58 22.11
CA LYS A 813 24.89 1.35 22.91
C LYS A 813 23.49 0.98 23.41
N ARG A 814 23.24 -0.32 23.56
CA ARG A 814 22.00 -0.80 24.20
C ARG A 814 22.16 -0.74 25.73
N LYS A 815 21.09 -0.40 26.45
CA LYS A 815 21.06 -0.38 27.91
C LYS A 815 21.11 -1.81 28.46
N LYS A 816 22.02 -2.11 29.37
CA LYS A 816 22.09 -3.41 30.07
C LYS A 816 20.87 -3.55 30.99
N LEU A 817 20.02 -4.54 30.73
CA LEU A 817 18.81 -4.88 31.51
C LEU A 817 19.07 -5.99 32.55
N GLY A 818 20.15 -6.74 32.41
CA GLY A 818 20.58 -7.77 33.36
C GLY A 818 21.94 -8.37 33.02
N GLY A 819 22.56 -9.03 34.00
CA GLY A 819 23.89 -9.65 33.90
C GLY A 819 25.00 -8.84 34.58
N PRO A 820 26.26 -9.32 34.56
CA PRO A 820 26.72 -10.47 33.78
C PRO A 820 26.30 -11.84 34.39
N TYR A 821 26.05 -12.82 33.52
CA TYR A 821 25.69 -14.20 33.82
C TYR A 821 26.77 -15.15 33.28
N ASP A 822 26.99 -16.27 33.94
CA ASP A 822 28.05 -17.19 33.51
C ASP A 822 27.58 -18.05 32.32
N THR A 823 26.27 -18.27 32.18
CA THR A 823 25.69 -19.03 31.07
C THR A 823 24.66 -18.26 30.25
N LYS A 824 24.48 -18.62 28.98
CA LYS A 824 23.41 -18.06 28.10
C LYS A 824 22.04 -18.33 28.69
N GLN A 825 21.82 -19.52 29.29
CA GLN A 825 20.54 -19.93 29.87
C GLN A 825 20.09 -19.04 31.05
N GLU A 826 21.01 -18.62 31.91
CA GLU A 826 20.71 -17.68 33.00
C GLU A 826 20.25 -16.32 32.47
N ALA A 827 20.91 -15.83 31.42
CA ALA A 827 20.53 -14.59 30.76
C ALA A 827 19.15 -14.70 30.07
N LEU A 828 18.84 -15.85 29.46
CA LEU A 828 17.50 -16.14 28.92
C LEU A 828 16.42 -16.18 30.00
N LYS A 829 16.71 -16.83 31.14
CA LYS A 829 15.79 -16.85 32.29
C LYS A 829 15.51 -15.43 32.78
N ARG A 830 16.53 -14.57 32.79
CA ARG A 830 16.35 -13.14 33.13
C ARG A 830 15.50 -12.41 32.11
N LEU A 831 15.68 -12.64 30.81
CA LEU A 831 14.86 -12.03 29.77
C LEU A 831 13.37 -12.35 29.97
N ARG A 832 13.05 -13.63 30.23
CA ARG A 832 11.66 -14.06 30.52
C ARG A 832 11.06 -13.32 31.72
N GLN A 833 11.84 -13.11 32.79
CA GLN A 833 11.39 -12.32 33.93
C GLN A 833 11.09 -10.87 33.55
N ILE A 834 11.97 -10.23 32.77
CA ILE A 834 11.78 -8.85 32.32
C ILE A 834 10.51 -8.72 31.48
N GLU A 835 10.26 -9.66 30.57
CA GLU A 835 9.05 -9.69 29.75
C GLU A 835 7.77 -9.89 30.58
N TYR A 836 7.82 -10.79 31.56
CA TYR A 836 6.71 -10.98 32.51
C TYR A 836 6.37 -9.66 33.22
N PHE A 837 7.36 -8.96 33.78
CA PHE A 837 7.12 -7.69 34.46
C PHE A 837 6.67 -6.58 33.52
N LYS A 838 7.12 -6.55 32.25
CA LYS A 838 6.58 -5.63 31.24
C LYS A 838 5.10 -5.88 30.99
N ARG A 839 4.65 -7.14 30.89
CA ARG A 839 3.23 -7.49 30.72
C ARG A 839 2.40 -7.07 31.93
N VAL A 840 2.88 -7.35 33.15
CA VAL A 840 2.23 -6.95 34.40
C VAL A 840 2.14 -5.42 34.51
N LYS A 841 3.23 -4.71 34.19
CA LYS A 841 3.25 -3.24 34.20
C LYS A 841 2.28 -2.66 33.17
N LYS A 842 2.27 -3.17 31.93
CA LYS A 842 1.29 -2.75 30.90
C LYS A 842 -0.16 -3.03 31.35
N ALA A 843 -0.41 -4.07 32.11
CA ALA A 843 -1.73 -4.35 32.67
C ALA A 843 -2.11 -3.40 33.83
N ARG A 844 -1.14 -2.95 34.63
CA ARG A 844 -1.33 -1.96 35.72
C ARG A 844 -1.43 -0.52 35.23
N ASP A 845 -0.65 -0.16 34.21
CA ASP A 845 -0.59 1.18 33.62
C ASP A 845 -1.74 1.43 32.64
N ARG A 846 -2.56 0.41 32.34
CA ARG A 846 -3.87 0.65 31.73
C ARG A 846 -4.68 1.52 32.68
N PRO A 847 -5.35 2.58 32.19
CA PRO A 847 -6.21 3.40 33.03
C PRO A 847 -7.17 2.48 33.80
N PRO A 848 -7.48 2.78 35.08
CA PRO A 848 -8.42 1.98 35.82
C PRO A 848 -9.70 1.91 35.00
N LYS A 849 -10.11 0.68 34.66
CA LYS A 849 -11.36 0.40 33.95
C LYS A 849 -12.45 1.29 34.53
N SER A 850 -13.15 2.02 33.66
CA SER A 850 -14.23 2.89 34.08
C SER A 850 -15.21 2.10 34.96
N TRP A 851 -15.98 2.78 35.82
CA TRP A 851 -17.03 2.09 36.58
C TRP A 851 -17.90 1.24 35.64
N MET A 852 -18.15 1.75 34.43
CA MET A 852 -18.88 1.10 33.35
C MET A 852 -18.21 -0.21 32.90
N ASP A 853 -16.91 -0.19 32.61
CA ASP A 853 -16.15 -1.38 32.21
C ASP A 853 -16.13 -2.45 33.32
N ARG A 854 -16.05 -2.03 34.58
CA ARG A 854 -16.11 -2.94 35.74
C ARG A 854 -17.50 -3.51 35.92
N CYS A 855 -18.55 -2.72 35.71
CA CYS A 855 -19.93 -3.19 35.71
C CYS A 855 -20.14 -4.22 34.59
N ILE A 856 -19.76 -3.90 33.34
CA ILE A 856 -19.92 -4.76 32.17
C ILE A 856 -19.24 -6.11 32.40
N GLN A 857 -18.02 -6.10 32.93
CA GLN A 857 -17.31 -7.35 33.23
C GLN A 857 -17.92 -8.14 34.38
N SER A 858 -18.48 -7.47 35.39
CA SER A 858 -19.20 -8.12 36.49
C SER A 858 -20.50 -8.76 36.00
N VAL A 859 -21.27 -8.07 35.15
CA VAL A 859 -22.50 -8.57 34.52
C VAL A 859 -22.18 -9.76 33.61
N LYS A 860 -21.16 -9.65 32.74
CA LYS A 860 -20.70 -10.77 31.90
C LYS A 860 -20.29 -12.00 32.70
N ARG A 861 -19.65 -11.81 33.86
CA ARG A 861 -19.23 -12.93 34.73
C ARG A 861 -20.40 -13.57 35.47
N LYS A 862 -21.34 -12.77 35.97
CA LYS A 862 -22.45 -13.25 36.81
C LYS A 862 -23.66 -13.70 36.00
N ASN A 863 -23.81 -13.24 34.77
CA ASN A 863 -24.99 -13.49 33.95
C ASN A 863 -24.61 -13.63 32.47
N LYS A 864 -24.27 -14.85 32.07
CA LYS A 864 -23.83 -15.18 30.71
C LYS A 864 -24.90 -14.96 29.63
N ASN A 865 -26.17 -14.82 30.04
CA ASN A 865 -27.33 -14.73 29.13
C ASN A 865 -27.76 -13.29 28.82
N VAL A 866 -27.07 -12.27 29.37
CA VAL A 866 -27.39 -10.88 29.07
C VAL A 866 -26.79 -10.52 27.71
N LYS A 867 -27.64 -10.37 26.69
CA LYS A 867 -27.25 -10.06 25.30
C LYS A 867 -26.51 -8.73 25.17
N ASP A 868 -26.87 -7.75 26.01
CA ASP A 868 -26.18 -6.45 26.06
C ASP A 868 -25.86 -6.01 27.50
N PRO A 869 -24.70 -6.44 28.04
CA PRO A 869 -24.25 -6.07 29.38
C PRO A 869 -23.95 -4.57 29.52
N ALA A 870 -23.65 -3.88 28.40
CA ALA A 870 -23.36 -2.44 28.41
C ALA A 870 -24.65 -1.64 28.63
N SER A 871 -25.72 -1.97 27.90
CA SER A 871 -27.04 -1.34 28.13
C SER A 871 -27.59 -1.61 29.52
N LEU A 872 -27.41 -2.82 30.08
CA LEU A 872 -27.82 -3.11 31.45
C LEU A 872 -27.04 -2.28 32.48
N CYS A 873 -25.73 -2.15 32.29
CA CYS A 873 -24.89 -1.35 33.17
C CYS A 873 -25.18 0.15 33.06
N ALA A 874 -25.48 0.64 31.85
CA ALA A 874 -25.93 2.00 31.61
C ALA A 874 -27.23 2.28 32.38
N TRP A 875 -28.18 1.34 32.29
CA TRP A 875 -29.48 1.45 32.95
C TRP A 875 -29.39 1.39 34.48
N THR A 876 -28.46 0.62 35.05
CA THR A 876 -28.22 0.60 36.51
C THR A 876 -27.40 1.78 37.03
N GLY A 877 -26.69 2.49 36.14
CA GLY A 877 -25.89 3.67 36.48
C GLY A 877 -26.68 4.98 36.39
N TYR A 878 -27.75 4.99 35.59
CA TYR A 878 -28.78 6.02 35.52
C TYR A 878 -29.79 5.86 36.67
#